data_AF-A0A961EZC2-F1
#
_entry.id   AF-A0A961EZC2-F1
#
_cell.length_a   1.000
_cell.length_b   1.000
_cell.length_c   1.000
_cell.angle_alpha   90.00
_cell.angle_beta   90.00
_cell.angle_gamma   90.00
#
_symmetry.space_group_name_H-M   'P 1'
#
loop_
_entity.id
_entity.type
_entity.pdbx_description
1 polymer ?
#
loop_
_entity_poly.entity_id
_entity_poly.type
_entity_poly.pdbx_seq_one_letter_code
_entity_poly.pdbx_strand_id
1 'polypeptide(L)'
;MTGRELGLGQDNLDIAWVLLCAGLVLMMQAGFLCVESGLTRAKNSINVAIKNVVDFALTTFIFWLLSFGLMFGDSLAGWVGTGNFMPDFQGRAPQAAFFLFQLMFCGTAATIVSGAVAERMRFGSYLISTAIIGGLVYPLVGHWAWGGVLSDTAPGWLRQAGFVDFAGSTVVHSVGGWVALAALLIIGPRRGRFLPDGSSRKVTGSNLTITMLGAILLWIGWLGFNGGSNFTFDARVALISINTVLGLGAGLLGALFIGRLVNGYAEATLPLNGSLGGLVAITAGCHAVGQAEALVIGLVGGVLVVPAERLLERLRIDDAVGAVPVHLVAGIWGTLAVGLFGHADMLGTGLSRGELIGVQLKGVLVTGLYAFTVSYILLYLIHRFITPLRIDPDDEMRGLNVSEHRATTELIDLFQAMDYQKRTGDISYDVTVEPFTEVGQIAERYNLVLERVRKTLAEKDDALYRLEKAHAEIQRDLEMARTIQRQLIPLRPPELEGAQLVSEYIALEQVGGDFIDYLTDEEGNIGVLIADASGHGVPAALLAAMAKMAIDGIRDRMHQPDRLLLGLNEALYGKTRDHFVTACYCVFESATRRIRYSIGGHPPPFLLRPGHTVRQLEGRGSLLGIVPQPRLGEWQFDLEPGDRLLFLTDGILECRAPDGTNMDESRLKVILAELSEHPAADLTSGFMKKLAEFMGAGSFEDDVSFVALYAT
;
A
#
# COMPACT_ATOMS: atom_id res chain seq x y z
N MET A 1 17.51 -17.85 -66.22
CA MET A 1 17.35 -19.32 -66.20
C MET A 1 16.00 -19.64 -65.63
N THR A 2 15.12 -20.28 -66.40
CA THR A 2 13.78 -20.68 -65.92
C THR A 2 13.89 -22.01 -65.17
N GLY A 3 13.01 -22.31 -64.20
CA GLY A 3 13.06 -23.56 -63.42
C GLY A 3 13.06 -24.85 -64.28
N ARG A 4 12.55 -24.76 -65.52
CA ARG A 4 12.64 -25.82 -66.54
C ARG A 4 14.07 -26.13 -66.99
N GLU A 5 14.98 -25.17 -66.96
CA GLU A 5 16.40 -25.36 -67.35
C GLU A 5 17.24 -26.01 -66.23
N LEU A 6 16.71 -26.11 -65.01
CA LEU A 6 17.34 -26.73 -63.84
C LEU A 6 16.79 -28.13 -63.51
N GLY A 7 15.87 -28.68 -64.33
CA GLY A 7 15.31 -30.01 -64.11
C GLY A 7 14.38 -30.15 -62.89
N LEU A 8 13.93 -29.04 -62.30
CA LEU A 8 12.92 -29.05 -61.24
C LEU A 8 11.53 -29.16 -61.89
N GLY A 9 10.84 -30.29 -61.68
CA GLY A 9 9.43 -30.44 -62.07
C GLY A 9 8.53 -29.46 -61.30
N GLN A 10 7.35 -29.14 -61.86
CA GLN A 10 6.37 -28.24 -61.23
C GLN A 10 6.05 -28.66 -59.79
N ASP A 11 5.93 -29.97 -59.54
CA ASP A 11 5.68 -30.53 -58.22
C ASP A 11 6.75 -30.11 -57.18
N ASN A 12 8.03 -30.09 -57.56
CA ASN A 12 9.10 -29.66 -56.67
C ASN A 12 9.05 -28.15 -56.39
N LEU A 13 8.62 -27.34 -57.36
CA LEU A 13 8.43 -25.90 -57.18
C LEU A 13 7.24 -25.61 -56.26
N ASP A 14 6.14 -26.33 -56.43
CA ASP A 14 4.95 -26.21 -55.57
C ASP A 14 5.28 -26.61 -54.12
N ILE A 15 6.02 -27.71 -53.92
CA ILE A 15 6.52 -28.11 -52.59
C ILE A 15 7.40 -27.02 -51.98
N ALA A 16 8.39 -26.52 -52.74
CA ALA A 16 9.29 -25.48 -52.25
C ALA A 16 8.53 -24.18 -51.90
N TRP A 17 7.53 -23.83 -52.71
CA TRP A 17 6.65 -22.68 -52.47
C TRP A 17 5.85 -22.83 -51.17
N VAL A 18 5.21 -23.98 -50.97
CA VAL A 18 4.41 -24.24 -49.76
C VAL A 18 5.31 -24.25 -48.52
N LEU A 19 6.52 -24.83 -48.59
CA LEU A 19 7.48 -24.80 -47.49
C LEU A 19 7.97 -23.38 -47.17
N LEU A 20 8.26 -22.57 -48.18
CA LEU A 20 8.60 -21.16 -48.01
C LEU A 20 7.45 -20.41 -47.34
N CYS A 21 6.22 -20.61 -47.80
CA CYS A 21 5.03 -20.01 -47.22
C CYS A 21 4.81 -20.47 -45.77
N ALA A 22 5.02 -21.75 -45.46
CA ALA A 22 4.97 -22.24 -44.09
C ALA A 22 6.00 -21.53 -43.19
N GLY A 23 7.22 -21.30 -43.69
CA GLY A 23 8.24 -20.50 -42.98
C GLY A 23 7.82 -19.04 -42.76
N LEU A 24 7.17 -18.42 -43.74
CA LEU A 24 6.62 -17.07 -43.61
C LEU A 24 5.46 -17.02 -42.60
N VAL A 25 4.59 -18.02 -42.56
CA VAL A 25 3.53 -18.08 -41.55
C VAL A 25 4.11 -18.38 -40.16
N LEU A 26 5.16 -19.19 -40.05
CA LEU A 26 5.88 -19.36 -38.78
C LEU A 26 6.43 -18.03 -38.25
N MET A 27 6.93 -17.14 -39.14
CA MET A 27 7.34 -15.78 -38.76
C MET A 27 6.21 -14.99 -38.09
N MET A 28 4.94 -15.29 -38.41
CA MET A 28 3.81 -14.64 -37.75
C MET A 28 3.77 -14.93 -36.25
N GLN A 29 4.25 -16.08 -35.77
CA GLN A 29 4.38 -16.37 -34.34
C GLN A 29 5.31 -15.37 -33.64
N ALA A 30 6.44 -15.02 -34.28
CA ALA A 30 7.30 -13.94 -33.77
C ALA A 30 6.59 -12.58 -33.83
N GLY A 31 5.77 -12.35 -34.86
CA GLY A 31 4.92 -11.18 -34.99
C GLY A 31 3.92 -11.03 -33.83
N PHE A 32 3.15 -12.07 -33.51
CA PHE A 32 2.23 -12.11 -32.37
C PHE A 32 2.98 -11.89 -31.05
N LEU A 33 4.09 -12.60 -30.84
CA LEU A 33 4.94 -12.41 -29.66
C LEU A 33 5.31 -10.93 -29.46
N CYS A 34 5.79 -10.25 -30.51
CA CYS A 34 6.16 -8.84 -30.46
C CYS A 34 4.95 -7.91 -30.22
N VAL A 35 3.84 -8.12 -30.94
CA VAL A 35 2.62 -7.29 -30.79
C VAL A 35 2.09 -7.39 -29.36
N GLU A 36 1.93 -8.62 -28.87
CA GLU A 36 1.30 -8.88 -27.58
C GLU A 36 2.18 -8.48 -26.39
N SER A 37 3.48 -8.80 -26.44
CA SER A 37 4.40 -8.39 -25.37
C SER A 37 4.57 -6.87 -25.32
N GLY A 38 4.59 -6.19 -26.48
CA GLY A 38 4.70 -4.74 -26.56
C GLY A 38 3.43 -3.99 -26.13
N LEU A 39 2.24 -4.54 -26.37
CA LEU A 39 0.96 -3.93 -25.96
C LEU A 39 0.56 -4.23 -24.51
N THR A 40 1.23 -5.17 -23.87
CA THR A 40 0.98 -5.50 -22.45
C THR A 40 1.97 -4.77 -21.54
N ARG A 41 1.59 -4.59 -20.27
CA ARG A 41 2.46 -3.94 -19.28
C ARG A 41 3.77 -4.74 -19.08
N ALA A 42 4.88 -4.04 -18.84
CA ALA A 42 6.22 -4.63 -18.76
C ALA A 42 6.31 -5.81 -17.75
N LYS A 43 5.58 -5.73 -16.63
CA LYS A 43 5.51 -6.79 -15.62
C LYS A 43 4.89 -8.13 -16.09
N ASN A 44 4.36 -8.16 -17.32
CA ASN A 44 3.68 -9.31 -17.93
C ASN A 44 4.30 -9.74 -19.28
N SER A 45 5.29 -9.01 -19.81
CA SER A 45 5.83 -9.25 -21.15
C SER A 45 6.46 -10.64 -21.32
N ILE A 46 7.16 -11.16 -20.30
CA ILE A 46 7.79 -12.48 -20.32
C ILE A 46 6.72 -13.58 -20.30
N ASN A 47 5.67 -13.40 -19.49
CA ASN A 47 4.53 -14.33 -19.46
C ASN A 47 3.84 -14.43 -20.83
N VAL A 48 3.70 -13.32 -21.55
CA VAL A 48 3.13 -13.30 -22.89
C VAL A 48 4.07 -13.94 -23.91
N ALA A 49 5.38 -13.65 -23.82
CA ALA A 49 6.36 -14.22 -24.72
C ALA A 49 6.44 -15.75 -24.62
N ILE A 50 6.49 -16.30 -23.41
CA ILE A 50 6.52 -17.76 -23.22
C ILE A 50 5.21 -18.43 -23.65
N LYS A 51 4.06 -17.75 -23.53
CA LYS A 51 2.78 -18.25 -24.07
C LYS A 51 2.84 -18.47 -25.58
N ASN A 52 3.37 -17.51 -26.33
CA ASN A 52 3.54 -17.57 -27.79
C ASN A 52 4.60 -18.60 -28.27
N VAL A 53 5.51 -19.03 -27.39
CA VAL A 53 6.50 -20.07 -27.75
C VAL A 53 5.95 -21.45 -27.42
N VAL A 54 5.32 -21.59 -26.25
CA VAL A 54 4.83 -22.89 -25.77
C VAL A 54 3.52 -23.29 -26.45
N ASP A 55 2.67 -22.33 -26.83
CA ASP A 55 1.46 -22.64 -27.60
C ASP A 55 1.78 -23.28 -28.96
N PHE A 56 2.83 -22.83 -29.63
CA PHE A 56 3.26 -23.34 -30.91
C PHE A 56 3.80 -24.77 -30.76
N ALA A 57 4.61 -25.02 -29.73
CA ALA A 57 5.06 -26.38 -29.42
C ALA A 57 3.88 -27.31 -29.11
N LEU A 58 2.97 -26.88 -28.24
CA LEU A 58 1.79 -27.67 -27.86
C LEU A 58 0.87 -27.93 -29.06
N THR A 59 0.62 -26.91 -29.88
CA THR A 59 -0.19 -27.02 -31.09
C THR A 59 0.47 -27.95 -32.10
N THR A 60 1.79 -27.92 -32.23
CA THR A 60 2.54 -28.87 -33.07
C THR A 60 2.29 -30.32 -32.67
N PHE A 61 2.43 -30.63 -31.37
CA PHE A 61 2.18 -31.98 -30.88
C PHE A 61 0.72 -32.40 -31.05
N ILE A 62 -0.25 -31.55 -30.68
CA ILE A 62 -1.68 -31.87 -30.78
C ILE A 62 -2.10 -32.04 -32.24
N PHE A 63 -1.62 -31.15 -33.12
CA PHE A 63 -1.98 -31.19 -34.53
C PHE A 63 -1.44 -32.44 -35.22
N TRP A 64 -0.20 -32.82 -34.91
CA TRP A 64 0.39 -34.08 -35.39
C TRP A 64 -0.33 -35.30 -34.83
N LEU A 65 -0.57 -35.33 -33.52
CA LEU A 65 -1.16 -36.48 -32.82
C LEU A 65 -2.60 -36.77 -33.29
N LEU A 66 -3.40 -35.71 -33.45
CA LEU A 66 -4.85 -35.80 -33.54
C LEU A 66 -5.42 -34.94 -34.67
N SER A 67 -5.14 -33.64 -34.65
CA SER A 67 -5.98 -32.65 -35.33
C SER A 67 -5.85 -32.72 -36.85
N PHE A 68 -4.69 -33.08 -37.38
CA PHE A 68 -4.52 -33.29 -38.82
C PHE A 68 -5.43 -34.39 -39.34
N GLY A 69 -5.57 -35.49 -38.59
CA GLY A 69 -6.51 -36.58 -38.92
C GLY A 69 -7.97 -36.13 -38.82
N LEU A 70 -8.33 -35.39 -37.76
CA LEU A 70 -9.69 -34.84 -37.62
C LEU A 70 -10.06 -33.84 -38.72
N MET A 71 -9.08 -33.08 -39.23
CA MET A 71 -9.30 -32.01 -40.19
C MET A 71 -9.24 -32.50 -41.65
N PHE A 72 -8.24 -33.32 -41.98
CA PHE A 72 -7.92 -33.72 -43.36
C PHE A 72 -7.92 -35.23 -43.60
N GLY A 73 -8.23 -36.04 -42.59
CA GLY A 73 -8.50 -37.47 -42.76
C GLY A 73 -9.76 -37.75 -43.59
N ASP A 74 -10.04 -39.03 -43.79
CA ASP A 74 -11.21 -39.49 -44.53
C ASP A 74 -12.50 -39.01 -43.86
N SER A 75 -13.36 -38.37 -44.64
CA SER A 75 -14.52 -37.69 -44.10
C SER A 75 -15.62 -38.66 -43.72
N LEU A 76 -16.07 -38.56 -42.46
CA LEU A 76 -17.29 -39.18 -41.99
C LEU A 76 -18.47 -38.23 -42.27
N ALA A 77 -19.12 -38.43 -43.42
CA ALA A 77 -20.31 -37.68 -43.85
C ALA A 77 -20.15 -36.15 -43.85
N GLY A 78 -18.94 -35.63 -44.10
CA GLY A 78 -18.64 -34.20 -44.15
C GLY A 78 -18.46 -33.53 -42.79
N TRP A 79 -18.62 -34.26 -41.67
CA TRP A 79 -18.64 -33.68 -40.31
C TRP A 79 -17.31 -33.73 -39.59
N VAL A 80 -16.54 -34.80 -39.77
CA VAL A 80 -15.25 -35.00 -39.10
C VAL A 80 -14.36 -35.93 -39.91
N GLY A 81 -13.06 -35.68 -39.91
CA GLY A 81 -12.06 -36.55 -40.51
C GLY A 81 -11.73 -37.74 -39.62
N THR A 82 -11.42 -38.86 -40.25
CA THR A 82 -11.04 -40.12 -39.61
C THR A 82 -9.75 -40.66 -40.25
N GLY A 83 -8.94 -41.40 -39.49
CA GLY A 83 -7.62 -41.84 -39.96
C GLY A 83 -6.60 -40.70 -40.04
N ASN A 84 -5.39 -41.00 -40.53
CA ASN A 84 -4.26 -40.06 -40.59
C ASN A 84 -3.89 -39.40 -39.23
N PHE A 85 -4.18 -40.08 -38.12
CA PHE A 85 -3.65 -39.72 -36.80
C PHE A 85 -2.18 -40.12 -36.71
N MET A 86 -1.33 -39.25 -36.16
CA MET A 86 0.13 -39.44 -36.13
C MET A 86 0.70 -39.81 -37.51
N PRO A 87 0.46 -38.99 -38.55
CA PRO A 87 0.85 -39.32 -39.91
C PRO A 87 2.38 -39.50 -40.03
N ASP A 88 2.79 -40.49 -40.83
CA ASP A 88 4.16 -40.67 -41.28
C ASP A 88 4.37 -39.97 -42.64
N PHE A 89 5.46 -39.21 -42.72
CA PHE A 89 5.82 -38.38 -43.86
C PHE A 89 7.01 -38.91 -44.67
N GLN A 90 7.60 -40.04 -44.28
CA GLN A 90 8.70 -40.63 -45.03
C GLN A 90 8.28 -40.92 -46.49
N GLY A 91 9.03 -40.34 -47.44
CA GLY A 91 8.73 -40.44 -48.86
C GLY A 91 7.49 -39.67 -49.33
N ARG A 92 6.88 -38.82 -48.50
CA ARG A 92 5.62 -38.09 -48.77
C ARG A 92 5.80 -36.57 -48.67
N ALA A 93 6.72 -36.02 -49.45
CA ALA A 93 7.10 -34.61 -49.38
C ALA A 93 5.94 -33.61 -49.60
N PRO A 94 5.01 -33.81 -50.57
CA PRO A 94 3.85 -32.93 -50.73
C PRO A 94 2.95 -32.89 -49.49
N GLN A 95 2.65 -34.06 -48.91
CA GLN A 95 1.83 -34.17 -47.70
C GLN A 95 2.55 -33.55 -46.48
N ALA A 96 3.88 -33.69 -46.40
CA ALA A 96 4.69 -33.05 -45.36
C ALA A 96 4.63 -31.52 -45.47
N ALA A 97 4.77 -30.96 -46.67
CA ALA A 97 4.67 -29.52 -46.91
C ALA A 97 3.27 -29.00 -46.58
N PHE A 98 2.22 -29.71 -47.00
CA PHE A 98 0.84 -29.39 -46.65
C PHE A 98 0.58 -29.45 -45.14
N PHE A 99 1.07 -30.49 -44.46
CA PHE A 99 0.98 -30.62 -43.01
C PHE A 99 1.64 -29.44 -42.31
N LEU A 100 2.87 -29.09 -42.67
CA LEU A 100 3.59 -27.96 -42.08
C LEU A 100 2.85 -26.65 -42.29
N PHE A 101 2.31 -26.42 -43.50
CA PHE A 101 1.54 -25.21 -43.79
C PHE A 101 0.27 -25.13 -42.94
N GLN A 102 -0.51 -26.20 -42.86
CA GLN A 102 -1.74 -26.25 -42.07
C GLN A 102 -1.51 -26.21 -40.55
N LEU A 103 -0.38 -26.75 -40.09
CA LEU A 103 0.05 -26.61 -38.70
C LEU A 103 0.22 -25.13 -38.33
N MET A 104 0.80 -24.32 -39.23
CA MET A 104 0.98 -22.90 -38.95
C MET A 104 -0.36 -22.15 -38.79
N PHE A 105 -1.40 -22.57 -39.51
CA PHE A 105 -2.75 -21.99 -39.42
C PHE A 105 -3.41 -22.37 -38.10
N CYS A 106 -3.26 -23.63 -37.68
CA CYS A 106 -3.72 -24.10 -36.36
C CYS A 106 -3.05 -23.30 -35.23
N GLY A 107 -1.73 -23.14 -35.29
CA GLY A 107 -0.97 -22.32 -34.33
C GLY A 107 -1.41 -20.86 -34.31
N THR A 108 -1.72 -20.30 -35.49
CA THR A 108 -2.25 -18.94 -35.61
C THR A 108 -3.63 -18.81 -34.96
N ALA A 109 -4.54 -19.76 -35.18
CA ALA A 109 -5.87 -19.74 -34.55
C ALA A 109 -5.78 -19.80 -33.02
N ALA A 110 -4.86 -20.60 -32.48
CA ALA A 110 -4.65 -20.73 -31.05
C ALA A 110 -4.02 -19.48 -30.41
N THR A 111 -3.00 -18.90 -31.06
CA THR A 111 -2.24 -17.77 -30.50
C THR A 111 -3.06 -16.48 -30.41
N ILE A 112 -4.07 -16.29 -31.27
CA ILE A 112 -5.02 -15.14 -31.20
C ILE A 112 -5.60 -14.95 -29.78
N VAL A 113 -5.81 -16.05 -29.04
CA VAL A 113 -6.35 -15.99 -27.69
C VAL A 113 -5.33 -15.45 -26.68
N SER A 114 -4.03 -15.70 -26.87
CA SER A 114 -2.94 -15.24 -25.98
C SER A 114 -3.01 -13.73 -25.74
N GLY A 115 -3.03 -12.96 -26.82
CA GLY A 115 -3.08 -11.51 -26.77
C GLY A 115 -4.34 -11.00 -26.07
N ALA A 116 -5.51 -11.57 -26.38
CA ALA A 116 -6.77 -11.15 -25.77
C ALA A 116 -6.78 -11.33 -24.25
N VAL A 117 -6.27 -12.46 -23.76
CA VAL A 117 -6.34 -12.90 -22.35
C VAL A 117 -5.11 -12.52 -21.51
N ALA A 118 -4.15 -11.82 -22.12
CA ALA A 118 -2.91 -11.41 -21.48
C ALA A 118 -3.09 -10.68 -20.14
N GLU A 119 -2.08 -10.76 -19.28
CA GLU A 119 -1.99 -10.10 -17.96
C GLU A 119 -2.88 -10.64 -16.83
N ARG A 120 -3.87 -11.50 -17.08
CA ARG A 120 -4.70 -12.07 -16.01
C ARG A 120 -5.07 -13.54 -16.15
N MET A 121 -4.94 -14.14 -17.33
CA MET A 121 -5.14 -15.58 -17.45
C MET A 121 -3.89 -16.35 -17.01
N ARG A 122 -4.08 -17.36 -16.16
CA ARG A 122 -3.01 -18.25 -15.69
C ARG A 122 -2.34 -18.96 -16.87
N PHE A 123 -1.02 -19.16 -16.80
CA PHE A 123 -0.25 -19.83 -17.83
C PHE A 123 -0.75 -21.25 -18.11
N GLY A 124 -0.98 -22.05 -17.06
CA GLY A 124 -1.51 -23.42 -17.23
C GLY A 124 -2.91 -23.44 -17.86
N SER A 125 -3.78 -22.50 -17.48
CA SER A 125 -5.13 -22.39 -18.06
C SER A 125 -5.09 -21.96 -19.52
N TYR A 126 -4.12 -21.12 -19.90
CA TYR A 126 -3.87 -20.77 -21.30
C TYR A 126 -3.49 -22.01 -22.12
N LEU A 127 -2.57 -22.86 -21.64
CA LEU A 127 -2.21 -24.09 -22.34
C LEU A 127 -3.39 -25.05 -22.53
N ILE A 128 -4.28 -25.14 -21.54
CA ILE A 128 -5.52 -25.91 -21.67
C ILE A 128 -6.42 -25.32 -22.76
N SER A 129 -6.54 -23.99 -22.83
CA SER A 129 -7.31 -23.33 -23.89
C SER A 129 -6.71 -23.57 -25.28
N THR A 130 -5.38 -23.50 -25.42
CA THR A 130 -4.65 -23.87 -26.64
C THR A 130 -4.95 -25.31 -27.05
N ALA A 131 -4.97 -26.25 -26.10
CA ALA A 131 -5.28 -27.65 -26.38
C ALA A 131 -6.72 -27.87 -26.84
N ILE A 132 -7.70 -27.15 -26.26
CA ILE A 132 -9.09 -27.19 -26.71
C ILE A 132 -9.22 -26.63 -28.14
N ILE A 133 -8.58 -25.51 -28.43
CA ILE A 133 -8.61 -24.90 -29.75
C ILE A 133 -7.99 -25.84 -30.77
N GLY A 134 -6.72 -26.21 -30.56
CA GLY A 134 -5.95 -27.01 -31.50
C GLY A 134 -6.47 -28.43 -31.65
N GLY A 135 -7.01 -29.05 -30.59
CA GLY A 135 -7.42 -30.46 -30.58
C GLY A 135 -8.90 -30.71 -30.92
N LEU A 136 -9.77 -29.72 -30.73
CA LEU A 136 -11.22 -29.92 -30.89
C LEU A 136 -11.85 -28.83 -31.77
N VAL A 137 -11.75 -27.57 -31.39
CA VAL A 137 -12.55 -26.51 -32.04
C VAL A 137 -12.07 -26.23 -33.46
N TYR A 138 -10.77 -25.95 -33.62
CA TYR A 138 -10.16 -25.64 -34.90
C TYR A 138 -10.27 -26.80 -35.92
N PRO A 139 -9.87 -28.06 -35.61
CA PRO A 139 -9.89 -29.11 -36.62
C PRO A 139 -11.30 -29.50 -37.09
N LEU A 140 -12.33 -29.38 -36.24
CA LEU A 140 -13.70 -29.68 -36.66
C LEU A 140 -14.23 -28.61 -37.63
N VAL A 141 -14.04 -27.32 -37.30
CA VAL A 141 -14.40 -26.22 -38.21
C VAL A 141 -13.59 -26.32 -39.51
N GLY A 142 -12.29 -26.59 -39.39
CA GLY A 142 -11.40 -26.81 -40.51
C GLY A 142 -11.86 -27.97 -41.40
N HIS A 143 -12.36 -29.07 -40.82
CA HIS A 143 -12.94 -30.16 -41.61
C HIS A 143 -14.19 -29.71 -42.37
N TRP A 144 -15.08 -28.95 -41.74
CA TRP A 144 -16.31 -28.50 -42.41
C TRP A 144 -16.01 -27.64 -43.63
N ALA A 145 -15.05 -26.72 -43.51
CA ALA A 145 -14.72 -25.76 -44.56
C ALA A 145 -13.67 -26.26 -45.58
N TRP A 146 -12.69 -27.06 -45.15
CA TRP A 146 -11.53 -27.47 -45.95
C TRP A 146 -11.29 -28.99 -45.98
N GLY A 147 -12.14 -29.80 -45.34
CA GLY A 147 -12.05 -31.25 -45.40
C GLY A 147 -12.19 -31.80 -46.82
N GLY A 148 -11.59 -32.96 -47.07
CA GLY A 148 -11.59 -33.62 -48.39
C GLY A 148 -10.66 -32.97 -49.42
N VAL A 149 -9.62 -32.22 -48.99
CA VAL A 149 -8.55 -31.76 -49.90
C VAL A 149 -7.54 -32.88 -50.18
N LEU A 150 -7.29 -33.76 -49.21
CA LEU A 150 -6.32 -34.86 -49.30
C LEU A 150 -6.96 -36.25 -49.48
N SER A 151 -8.29 -36.34 -49.38
CA SER A 151 -9.03 -37.61 -49.40
C SER A 151 -10.03 -37.59 -50.56
N ASP A 152 -10.21 -38.76 -51.19
CA ASP A 152 -11.21 -39.00 -52.23
C ASP A 152 -12.64 -39.15 -51.67
N THR A 153 -12.81 -39.08 -50.35
CA THR A 153 -14.11 -39.09 -49.67
C THR A 153 -14.86 -37.76 -49.81
N ALA A 154 -16.11 -37.72 -49.36
CA ALA A 154 -16.93 -36.51 -49.45
C ALA A 154 -16.22 -35.31 -48.79
N PRO A 155 -16.24 -34.11 -49.39
CA PRO A 155 -15.68 -32.92 -48.76
C PRO A 155 -16.47 -32.55 -47.50
N GLY A 156 -15.87 -31.68 -46.68
CA GLY A 156 -16.57 -31.07 -45.54
C GLY A 156 -17.93 -30.47 -45.93
N TRP A 157 -18.93 -30.57 -45.06
CA TRP A 157 -20.30 -30.22 -45.44
C TRP A 157 -20.49 -28.72 -45.78
N LEU A 158 -19.70 -27.81 -45.18
CA LEU A 158 -19.72 -26.38 -45.56
C LEU A 158 -19.11 -26.19 -46.94
N ARG A 159 -17.96 -26.84 -47.19
CA ARG A 159 -17.31 -26.84 -48.51
C ARG A 159 -18.26 -27.38 -49.59
N GLN A 160 -18.94 -28.48 -49.30
CA GLN A 160 -19.93 -29.09 -50.19
C GLN A 160 -21.10 -28.14 -50.49
N ALA A 161 -21.51 -27.33 -49.51
CA ALA A 161 -22.54 -26.31 -49.70
C ALA A 161 -22.05 -25.10 -50.51
N GLY A 162 -20.77 -25.03 -50.88
CA GLY A 162 -20.17 -23.91 -51.62
C GLY A 162 -19.64 -22.78 -50.74
N PHE A 163 -19.37 -23.04 -49.45
CA PHE A 163 -18.73 -22.08 -48.56
C PHE A 163 -17.29 -21.84 -49.00
N VAL A 164 -16.91 -20.57 -49.10
CA VAL A 164 -15.57 -20.15 -49.51
C VAL A 164 -14.93 -19.34 -48.40
N ASP A 165 -13.80 -19.85 -47.93
CA ASP A 165 -12.87 -19.15 -47.06
C ASP A 165 -11.47 -19.55 -47.48
N PHE A 166 -10.84 -18.74 -48.34
CA PHE A 166 -9.63 -19.14 -49.06
C PHE A 166 -8.45 -19.43 -48.15
N ALA A 167 -8.15 -18.51 -47.24
CA ALA A 167 -7.02 -18.62 -46.31
C ALA A 167 -7.45 -18.53 -44.84
N GLY A 168 -8.74 -18.33 -44.50
CA GLY A 168 -9.20 -18.49 -43.11
C GLY A 168 -9.63 -17.22 -42.38
N SER A 169 -10.37 -16.29 -43.00
CA SER A 169 -11.02 -15.19 -42.25
C SER A 169 -12.02 -15.75 -41.21
N THR A 170 -12.68 -16.86 -41.54
CA THR A 170 -13.54 -17.58 -40.60
C THR A 170 -12.77 -18.67 -39.88
N VAL A 171 -12.16 -19.61 -40.61
CA VAL A 171 -11.59 -20.84 -40.06
C VAL A 171 -10.44 -20.58 -39.07
N VAL A 172 -9.62 -19.56 -39.31
CA VAL A 172 -8.50 -19.19 -38.43
C VAL A 172 -8.90 -18.01 -37.55
N HIS A 173 -9.19 -16.86 -38.18
CA HIS A 173 -9.34 -15.61 -37.45
C HIS A 173 -10.64 -15.53 -36.67
N SER A 174 -11.80 -15.80 -37.28
CA SER A 174 -13.07 -15.75 -36.55
C SER A 174 -13.15 -16.83 -35.47
N VAL A 175 -12.64 -18.05 -35.72
CA VAL A 175 -12.56 -19.10 -34.69
C VAL A 175 -11.73 -18.61 -33.50
N GLY A 176 -10.49 -18.16 -33.73
CA GLY A 176 -9.64 -17.62 -32.66
C GLY A 176 -10.31 -16.46 -31.92
N GLY A 177 -10.98 -15.56 -32.65
CA GLY A 177 -11.71 -14.42 -32.09
C GLY A 177 -12.94 -14.80 -31.26
N TRP A 178 -13.72 -15.81 -31.67
CA TRP A 178 -14.85 -16.34 -30.89
C TRP A 178 -14.39 -17.01 -29.61
N VAL A 179 -13.30 -17.79 -29.67
CA VAL A 179 -12.73 -18.42 -28.47
C VAL A 179 -12.12 -17.36 -27.54
N ALA A 180 -11.47 -16.34 -28.08
CA ALA A 180 -10.99 -15.19 -27.32
C ALA A 180 -12.17 -14.53 -26.59
N LEU A 181 -13.25 -14.19 -27.30
CA LEU A 181 -14.44 -13.59 -26.68
C LEU A 181 -15.03 -14.46 -25.56
N ALA A 182 -15.13 -15.77 -25.77
CA ALA A 182 -15.58 -16.70 -24.72
C ALA A 182 -14.68 -16.65 -23.48
N ALA A 183 -13.36 -16.68 -23.66
CA ALA A 183 -12.40 -16.58 -22.56
C ALA A 183 -12.51 -15.22 -21.83
N LEU A 184 -12.64 -14.11 -22.57
CA LEU A 184 -12.80 -12.76 -22.02
C LEU A 184 -14.02 -12.64 -21.11
N LEU A 185 -15.14 -13.23 -21.50
CA LEU A 185 -16.38 -13.21 -20.71
C LEU A 185 -16.27 -14.00 -19.40
N ILE A 186 -15.42 -15.03 -19.36
CA ILE A 186 -15.21 -15.85 -18.15
C ILE A 186 -14.21 -15.18 -17.20
N ILE A 187 -13.06 -14.70 -17.72
CA ILE A 187 -12.00 -14.14 -16.87
C ILE A 187 -12.27 -12.70 -16.44
N GLY A 188 -13.11 -11.97 -17.19
CA GLY A 188 -13.45 -10.57 -16.92
C GLY A 188 -12.30 -9.59 -17.16
N PRO A 189 -12.51 -8.30 -16.83
CA PRO A 189 -11.59 -7.23 -17.20
C PRO A 189 -10.36 -7.12 -16.30
N ARG A 190 -9.22 -6.62 -16.82
CA ARG A 190 -8.01 -6.36 -16.02
C ARG A 190 -8.31 -5.36 -14.92
N ARG A 191 -7.70 -5.56 -13.74
CA ARG A 191 -7.83 -4.63 -12.62
C ARG A 191 -7.34 -3.24 -13.01
N GLY A 192 -8.15 -2.23 -12.70
CA GLY A 192 -7.87 -0.83 -13.02
C GLY A 192 -8.20 -0.40 -14.46
N ARG A 193 -8.72 -1.29 -15.33
CA ARG A 193 -9.20 -0.92 -16.67
C ARG A 193 -10.49 -0.08 -16.63
N PHE A 194 -11.43 -0.48 -15.79
CA PHE A 194 -12.72 0.19 -15.57
C PHE A 194 -12.81 0.66 -14.13
N LEU A 195 -13.05 1.95 -13.94
CA LEU A 195 -13.08 2.59 -12.62
C LEU A 195 -14.52 2.60 -12.03
N PRO A 196 -14.67 2.73 -10.71
CA PRO A 196 -16.00 2.73 -10.05
C PRO A 196 -16.92 3.86 -10.53
N ASP A 197 -16.36 4.98 -10.98
CA ASP A 197 -17.10 6.11 -11.56
C ASP A 197 -17.65 5.83 -12.98
N GLY A 198 -17.38 4.64 -13.51
CA GLY A 198 -17.80 4.21 -14.83
C GLY A 198 -16.86 4.64 -15.96
N SER A 199 -15.80 5.39 -15.66
CA SER A 199 -14.78 5.75 -16.63
C SER A 199 -13.86 4.57 -16.96
N SER A 200 -13.29 4.60 -18.16
CA SER A 200 -12.35 3.60 -18.64
C SER A 200 -10.95 4.21 -18.72
N ARG A 201 -9.96 3.49 -18.20
CA ARG A 201 -8.55 3.88 -18.27
C ARG A 201 -7.83 3.00 -19.28
N LYS A 202 -7.24 3.59 -20.31
CA LYS A 202 -6.42 2.83 -21.27
C LYS A 202 -5.20 2.24 -20.55
N VAL A 203 -4.95 0.94 -20.74
CA VAL A 203 -3.73 0.28 -20.26
C VAL A 203 -2.63 0.56 -21.29
N THR A 204 -1.54 1.18 -20.86
CA THR A 204 -0.41 1.49 -21.73
C THR A 204 0.48 0.26 -21.90
N GLY A 205 0.83 -0.05 -23.15
CA GLY A 205 1.79 -1.10 -23.49
C GLY A 205 3.20 -0.77 -23.04
N SER A 206 4.03 -1.81 -22.89
CA SER A 206 5.42 -1.69 -22.48
C SER A 206 6.33 -1.08 -23.54
N ASN A 207 6.09 -1.38 -24.83
CA ASN A 207 6.96 -0.96 -25.92
C ASN A 207 6.23 -0.96 -27.27
N LEU A 208 5.75 0.21 -27.69
CA LEU A 208 5.04 0.36 -28.97
C LEU A 208 5.93 0.12 -30.20
N THR A 209 7.24 0.35 -30.11
CA THR A 209 8.17 0.11 -31.23
C THR A 209 8.30 -1.39 -31.53
N ILE A 210 8.39 -2.23 -30.49
CA ILE A 210 8.36 -3.69 -30.65
C ILE A 210 6.98 -4.13 -31.18
N THR A 211 5.89 -3.52 -30.72
CA THR A 211 4.57 -3.79 -31.30
C THR A 211 4.53 -3.48 -32.80
N MET A 212 5.08 -2.34 -33.23
CA MET A 212 5.15 -1.97 -34.65
C MET A 212 6.01 -2.95 -35.46
N LEU A 213 7.16 -3.38 -34.92
CA LEU A 213 7.98 -4.43 -35.53
C LEU A 213 7.18 -5.73 -35.68
N GLY A 214 6.45 -6.12 -34.64
CA GLY A 214 5.59 -7.30 -34.66
C GLY A 214 4.54 -7.25 -35.76
N ALA A 215 3.87 -6.10 -35.93
CA ALA A 215 2.91 -5.91 -37.02
C ALA A 215 3.57 -6.04 -38.39
N ILE A 216 4.78 -5.48 -38.59
CA ILE A 216 5.52 -5.64 -39.86
C ILE A 216 5.84 -7.12 -40.13
N LEU A 217 6.25 -7.89 -39.11
CA LEU A 217 6.49 -9.33 -39.25
C LEU A 217 5.19 -10.07 -39.63
N LEU A 218 4.05 -9.69 -39.03
CA LEU A 218 2.74 -10.23 -39.43
C LEU A 218 2.40 -9.89 -40.87
N TRP A 219 2.68 -8.66 -41.34
CA TRP A 219 2.43 -8.26 -42.73
C TRP A 219 3.22 -9.10 -43.74
N ILE A 220 4.50 -9.33 -43.45
CA ILE A 220 5.37 -10.18 -44.28
C ILE A 220 4.86 -11.62 -44.26
N GLY A 221 4.53 -12.15 -43.07
CA GLY A 221 4.01 -13.49 -42.94
C GLY A 221 2.68 -13.70 -43.66
N TRP A 222 1.83 -12.67 -43.73
CA TRP A 222 0.54 -12.71 -44.42
C TRP A 222 0.65 -12.94 -45.94
N LEU A 223 1.78 -12.56 -46.56
CA LEU A 223 2.05 -12.89 -47.95
C LEU A 223 2.20 -14.41 -48.13
N GLY A 224 2.85 -15.09 -47.19
CA GLY A 224 2.90 -16.56 -47.15
C GLY A 224 1.56 -17.18 -46.77
N PHE A 225 0.82 -16.56 -45.86
CA PHE A 225 -0.50 -17.02 -45.42
C PHE A 225 -1.51 -17.06 -46.58
N ASN A 226 -1.69 -15.94 -47.28
CA ASN A 226 -2.60 -15.86 -48.40
C ASN A 226 -2.00 -16.51 -49.67
N GLY A 227 -0.74 -16.21 -50.01
CA GLY A 227 -0.10 -16.74 -51.21
C GLY A 227 0.06 -18.27 -51.18
N GLY A 228 0.44 -18.83 -50.02
CA GLY A 228 0.60 -20.27 -49.82
C GLY A 228 -0.71 -21.05 -49.88
N SER A 229 -1.84 -20.40 -49.61
CA SER A 229 -3.17 -21.01 -49.71
C SER A 229 -3.59 -21.32 -51.15
N ASN A 230 -2.83 -20.84 -52.15
CA ASN A 230 -2.99 -21.28 -53.54
C ASN A 230 -2.43 -22.69 -53.78
N PHE A 231 -1.53 -23.18 -52.90
CA PHE A 231 -0.76 -24.43 -52.95
C PHE A 231 0.16 -24.60 -54.17
N THR A 232 -0.24 -24.12 -55.34
CA THR A 232 0.55 -24.12 -56.58
C THR A 232 1.26 -22.79 -56.76
N PHE A 233 2.49 -22.83 -57.27
CA PHE A 233 3.23 -21.64 -57.63
C PHE A 233 2.94 -21.25 -59.09
N ASP A 234 1.93 -20.41 -59.28
CA ASP A 234 1.48 -19.91 -60.58
C ASP A 234 1.22 -18.38 -60.56
N ALA A 235 0.79 -17.82 -61.70
CA ALA A 235 0.59 -16.38 -61.84
C ALA A 235 -0.44 -15.77 -60.87
N ARG A 236 -1.36 -16.58 -60.32
CA ARG A 236 -2.37 -16.10 -59.36
C ARG A 236 -1.74 -15.67 -58.04
N VAL A 237 -0.61 -16.27 -57.66
CA VAL A 237 0.12 -15.92 -56.42
C VAL A 237 0.45 -14.43 -56.37
N ALA A 238 0.87 -13.84 -57.49
CA ALA A 238 1.18 -12.41 -57.58
C ALA A 238 -0.07 -11.54 -57.35
N LEU A 239 -1.20 -11.91 -57.95
CA LEU A 239 -2.46 -11.19 -57.79
C LEU A 239 -3.02 -11.30 -56.36
N ILE A 240 -2.96 -12.50 -55.77
CA ILE A 240 -3.31 -12.74 -54.37
C ILE A 240 -2.46 -11.86 -53.44
N SER A 241 -1.15 -11.79 -53.70
CA SER A 241 -0.22 -10.97 -52.92
C SER A 241 -0.54 -9.47 -53.03
N ILE A 242 -0.83 -8.98 -54.23
CA ILE A 242 -1.24 -7.58 -54.44
C ILE A 242 -2.54 -7.27 -53.70
N ASN A 243 -3.56 -8.12 -53.83
CA ASN A 243 -4.83 -7.95 -53.11
C ASN A 243 -4.62 -7.93 -51.59
N THR A 244 -3.73 -8.75 -51.08
CA THR A 244 -3.36 -8.79 -49.65
C THR A 244 -2.75 -7.47 -49.18
N VAL A 245 -1.78 -6.93 -49.91
CA VAL A 245 -1.12 -5.65 -49.56
C VAL A 245 -2.06 -4.45 -49.71
N LEU A 246 -2.93 -4.45 -50.73
CA LEU A 246 -3.95 -3.42 -50.88
C LEU A 246 -4.96 -3.45 -49.72
N GLY A 247 -5.40 -4.65 -49.31
CA GLY A 247 -6.26 -4.82 -48.15
C GLY A 247 -5.62 -4.31 -46.85
N LEU A 248 -4.34 -4.63 -46.62
CA LEU A 248 -3.53 -4.09 -45.52
C LEU A 248 -3.52 -2.57 -45.52
N GLY A 249 -3.10 -1.96 -46.63
CA GLY A 249 -2.93 -0.51 -46.74
C GLY A 249 -4.25 0.24 -46.56
N ALA A 250 -5.32 -0.26 -47.17
CA ALA A 250 -6.65 0.33 -47.04
C ALA A 250 -7.19 0.23 -45.60
N GLY A 251 -7.02 -0.92 -44.94
CA GLY A 251 -7.43 -1.10 -43.55
C GLY A 251 -6.67 -0.18 -42.59
N LEU A 252 -5.36 -0.05 -42.77
CA LEU A 252 -4.51 0.87 -41.99
C LEU A 252 -5.00 2.32 -42.12
N LEU A 253 -5.16 2.80 -43.35
CA LEU A 253 -5.58 4.18 -43.62
C LEU A 253 -7.01 4.43 -43.15
N GLY A 254 -7.90 3.45 -43.32
CA GLY A 254 -9.28 3.50 -42.84
C GLY A 254 -9.37 3.68 -41.33
N ALA A 255 -8.65 2.84 -40.57
CA ALA A 255 -8.62 2.92 -39.11
C ALA A 255 -8.03 4.23 -38.61
N LEU A 256 -6.94 4.73 -39.23
CA LEU A 256 -6.37 6.04 -38.90
C LEU A 256 -7.35 7.18 -39.18
N PHE A 257 -8.05 7.14 -40.31
CA PHE A 257 -9.00 8.17 -40.71
C PHE A 257 -10.18 8.22 -39.74
N ILE A 258 -10.87 7.09 -39.53
CA ILE A 258 -12.01 7.05 -38.61
C ILE A 258 -11.56 7.34 -37.18
N GLY A 259 -10.41 6.79 -36.77
CA GLY A 259 -9.78 7.05 -35.47
C GLY A 259 -9.52 8.52 -35.20
N ARG A 260 -8.98 9.24 -36.19
CA ARG A 260 -8.74 10.69 -36.08
C ARG A 260 -10.04 11.49 -35.94
N LEU A 261 -11.07 11.16 -36.73
CA LEU A 261 -12.39 11.82 -36.61
C LEU A 261 -12.99 11.63 -35.21
N VAL A 262 -12.67 10.49 -34.61
CA VAL A 262 -13.31 9.98 -33.41
C VAL A 262 -12.55 10.35 -32.13
N ASN A 263 -11.22 10.39 -32.16
CA ASN A 263 -10.35 10.68 -31.03
C ASN A 263 -9.74 12.10 -31.08
N GLY A 264 -9.80 12.77 -32.24
CA GLY A 264 -9.20 14.10 -32.47
C GLY A 264 -7.70 14.08 -32.80
N TYR A 265 -7.02 12.93 -32.69
CA TYR A 265 -5.61 12.75 -33.01
C TYR A 265 -5.33 11.35 -33.60
N ALA A 266 -4.14 11.17 -34.20
CA ALA A 266 -3.71 9.88 -34.72
C ALA A 266 -3.08 9.03 -33.60
N GLU A 267 -3.83 8.04 -33.13
CA GLU A 267 -3.38 7.14 -32.08
C GLU A 267 -2.50 6.00 -32.63
N ALA A 268 -1.36 5.74 -31.99
CA ALA A 268 -0.31 4.87 -32.51
C ALA A 268 -0.72 3.38 -32.70
N THR A 269 -1.72 2.89 -31.98
CA THR A 269 -2.18 1.49 -32.07
C THR A 269 -3.21 1.25 -33.18
N LEU A 270 -3.91 2.30 -33.61
CA LEU A 270 -4.91 2.22 -34.68
C LEU A 270 -4.37 1.79 -36.06
N PRO A 271 -3.22 2.29 -36.55
CA PRO A 271 -2.69 1.81 -37.84
C PRO A 271 -2.32 0.33 -37.77
N LEU A 272 -1.89 -0.16 -36.60
CA LEU A 272 -1.53 -1.56 -36.38
C LEU A 272 -2.78 -2.44 -36.45
N ASN A 273 -3.76 -2.23 -35.58
CA ASN A 273 -4.98 -3.03 -35.57
C ASN A 273 -5.80 -2.83 -36.87
N GLY A 274 -5.78 -1.64 -37.46
CA GLY A 274 -6.40 -1.37 -38.75
C GLY A 274 -5.78 -2.16 -39.91
N SER A 275 -4.45 -2.21 -39.97
CA SER A 275 -3.72 -3.01 -40.97
C SER A 275 -4.03 -4.50 -40.83
N LEU A 276 -4.05 -5.02 -39.60
CA LEU A 276 -4.38 -6.41 -39.31
C LEU A 276 -5.84 -6.71 -39.61
N GLY A 277 -6.78 -5.80 -39.28
CA GLY A 277 -8.19 -5.94 -39.64
C GLY A 277 -8.41 -5.97 -41.16
N GLY A 278 -7.68 -5.14 -41.92
CA GLY A 278 -7.70 -5.17 -43.38
C GLY A 278 -7.15 -6.47 -43.96
N LEU A 279 -6.04 -6.98 -43.41
CA LEU A 279 -5.45 -8.27 -43.76
C LEU A 279 -6.40 -9.44 -43.47
N VAL A 280 -6.97 -9.49 -42.26
CA VAL A 280 -7.97 -10.50 -41.87
C VAL A 280 -9.19 -10.46 -42.79
N ALA A 281 -9.68 -9.28 -43.17
CA ALA A 281 -10.85 -9.16 -44.03
C ALA A 281 -10.59 -9.69 -45.46
N ILE A 282 -9.43 -9.43 -46.04
CA ILE A 282 -9.14 -9.84 -47.42
C ILE A 282 -8.78 -11.34 -47.54
N THR A 283 -8.40 -12.00 -46.44
CA THR A 283 -7.98 -13.40 -46.38
C THR A 283 -8.99 -14.41 -46.95
N ALA A 284 -10.30 -14.22 -46.77
CA ALA A 284 -11.30 -15.15 -47.31
C ALA A 284 -11.44 -15.07 -48.84
N GLY A 285 -11.16 -13.90 -49.43
CA GLY A 285 -11.52 -13.58 -50.81
C GLY A 285 -10.37 -13.15 -51.71
N CYS A 286 -9.13 -13.05 -51.22
CA CYS A 286 -8.01 -12.45 -51.97
C CYS A 286 -7.70 -13.11 -53.32
N HIS A 287 -8.08 -14.38 -53.52
CA HIS A 287 -7.96 -15.12 -54.78
C HIS A 287 -9.09 -14.86 -55.80
N ALA A 288 -10.21 -14.27 -55.37
CA ALA A 288 -11.46 -14.25 -56.11
C ALA A 288 -12.06 -12.85 -56.25
N VAL A 289 -11.28 -11.80 -56.05
CA VAL A 289 -11.71 -10.40 -56.18
C VAL A 289 -10.69 -9.57 -56.95
N GLY A 290 -11.14 -8.48 -57.55
CA GLY A 290 -10.25 -7.48 -58.15
C GLY A 290 -9.57 -6.57 -57.11
N GLN A 291 -8.65 -5.73 -57.57
CA GLN A 291 -7.89 -4.83 -56.70
C GLN A 291 -8.75 -3.74 -56.06
N ALA A 292 -9.77 -3.25 -56.79
CA ALA A 292 -10.68 -2.23 -56.28
C ALA A 292 -11.56 -2.80 -55.15
N GLU A 293 -12.05 -4.01 -55.32
CA GLU A 293 -12.79 -4.74 -54.30
C GLU A 293 -11.89 -5.04 -53.10
N ALA A 294 -10.65 -5.48 -53.32
CA ALA A 294 -9.69 -5.73 -52.23
C ALA A 294 -9.44 -4.49 -51.36
N LEU A 295 -9.34 -3.30 -51.97
CA LEU A 295 -9.25 -2.02 -51.26
C LEU A 295 -10.50 -1.76 -50.40
N VAL A 296 -11.70 -1.96 -50.94
CA VAL A 296 -12.96 -1.75 -50.21
C VAL A 296 -13.09 -2.73 -49.04
N ILE A 297 -12.80 -4.02 -49.28
CA ILE A 297 -12.87 -5.06 -48.26
C ILE A 297 -11.90 -4.75 -47.11
N GLY A 298 -10.65 -4.41 -47.44
CA GLY A 298 -9.65 -4.03 -46.45
C GLY A 298 -10.01 -2.77 -45.69
N LEU A 299 -10.49 -1.73 -46.40
CA LEU A 299 -10.93 -0.46 -45.80
C LEU A 299 -12.02 -0.68 -44.75
N VAL A 300 -13.08 -1.41 -45.11
CA VAL A 300 -14.18 -1.70 -44.19
C VAL A 300 -13.69 -2.56 -43.03
N GLY A 301 -12.84 -3.56 -43.28
CA GLY A 301 -12.22 -4.38 -42.23
C GLY A 301 -11.49 -3.54 -41.19
N GLY A 302 -10.62 -2.62 -41.63
CA GLY A 302 -9.89 -1.72 -40.73
C GLY A 302 -10.78 -0.69 -40.03
N VAL A 303 -11.78 -0.13 -40.73
CA VAL A 303 -12.74 0.82 -40.14
C VAL A 303 -13.56 0.17 -39.04
N LEU A 304 -13.98 -1.09 -39.20
CA LEU A 304 -14.82 -1.82 -38.23
C LEU A 304 -14.10 -2.11 -36.91
N VAL A 305 -12.77 -2.13 -36.89
CA VAL A 305 -11.97 -2.34 -35.65
C VAL A 305 -12.31 -1.29 -34.59
N VAL A 306 -12.40 -0.01 -34.97
CA VAL A 306 -12.61 1.12 -34.04
C VAL A 306 -13.98 1.07 -33.33
N PRO A 307 -15.13 0.97 -34.04
CA PRO A 307 -16.43 0.85 -33.38
C PRO A 307 -16.57 -0.48 -32.63
N ALA A 308 -15.91 -1.56 -33.05
CA ALA A 308 -15.89 -2.82 -32.30
C ALA A 308 -15.16 -2.68 -30.96
N GLU A 309 -13.99 -2.03 -30.93
CA GLU A 309 -13.26 -1.75 -29.68
C GLU A 309 -14.10 -0.88 -28.72
N ARG A 310 -14.75 0.15 -29.26
CA ARG A 310 -15.71 1.01 -28.53
C ARG A 310 -16.88 0.22 -27.94
N LEU A 311 -17.39 -0.76 -28.69
CA LEU A 311 -18.47 -1.61 -28.22
C LEU A 311 -18.02 -2.50 -27.06
N LEU A 312 -16.85 -3.14 -27.16
CA LEU A 312 -16.29 -3.93 -26.08
C LEU A 312 -16.06 -3.09 -24.82
N GLU A 313 -15.55 -1.87 -24.98
CA GLU A 313 -15.37 -0.93 -23.88
C GLU A 313 -16.69 -0.57 -23.19
N ARG A 314 -17.75 -0.28 -23.97
CA ARG A 314 -19.10 -0.01 -23.44
C ARG A 314 -19.68 -1.22 -22.70
N LEU A 315 -19.41 -2.43 -23.19
CA LEU A 315 -19.82 -3.69 -22.58
C LEU A 315 -18.91 -4.12 -21.42
N ARG A 316 -17.87 -3.33 -21.10
CA ARG A 316 -16.85 -3.64 -20.09
C ARG A 316 -16.10 -4.96 -20.34
N ILE A 317 -15.95 -5.34 -21.60
CA ILE A 317 -15.14 -6.47 -22.05
C ILE A 317 -13.75 -5.93 -22.36
N ASP A 318 -12.75 -6.40 -21.62
CA ASP A 318 -11.37 -5.92 -21.75
C ASP A 318 -10.53 -6.89 -22.57
N ASP A 319 -10.34 -6.56 -23.84
CA ASP A 319 -9.39 -7.20 -24.74
C ASP A 319 -8.03 -6.50 -24.62
N ALA A 320 -6.97 -7.25 -24.31
CA ALA A 320 -5.68 -6.66 -24.03
C ALA A 320 -4.95 -6.09 -25.26
N VAL A 321 -5.24 -6.59 -26.45
CA VAL A 321 -4.56 -6.17 -27.71
C VAL A 321 -5.53 -5.76 -28.82
N GLY A 322 -6.84 -5.97 -28.63
CA GLY A 322 -7.85 -5.77 -29.67
C GLY A 322 -7.97 -6.96 -30.62
N ALA A 323 -7.71 -8.18 -30.15
CA ALA A 323 -7.80 -9.39 -30.94
C ALA A 323 -9.22 -9.67 -31.44
N VAL A 324 -10.26 -9.43 -30.63
CA VAL A 324 -11.66 -9.61 -31.02
C VAL A 324 -12.06 -8.65 -32.16
N PRO A 325 -11.86 -7.33 -32.07
CA PRO A 325 -12.08 -6.43 -33.21
C PRO A 325 -11.35 -6.85 -34.49
N VAL A 326 -10.06 -7.20 -34.38
CA VAL A 326 -9.22 -7.54 -35.52
C VAL A 326 -9.60 -8.88 -36.15
N HIS A 327 -9.73 -9.94 -35.35
CA HIS A 327 -9.89 -11.29 -35.87
C HIS A 327 -11.35 -11.73 -35.98
N LEU A 328 -12.18 -11.39 -35.00
CA LEU A 328 -13.59 -11.76 -35.03
C LEU A 328 -14.38 -10.86 -35.99
N VAL A 329 -14.40 -9.54 -35.73
CA VAL A 329 -15.27 -8.63 -36.47
C VAL A 329 -14.82 -8.49 -37.92
N ALA A 330 -13.52 -8.28 -38.15
CA ALA A 330 -13.01 -8.21 -39.52
C ALA A 330 -13.06 -9.58 -40.23
N GLY A 331 -12.95 -10.69 -39.49
CA GLY A 331 -13.09 -12.04 -40.03
C GLY A 331 -14.50 -12.33 -40.55
N ILE A 332 -15.52 -11.99 -39.75
CA ILE A 332 -16.93 -12.04 -40.15
C ILE A 332 -17.15 -11.20 -41.41
N TRP A 333 -16.69 -9.95 -41.41
CA TRP A 333 -16.81 -9.06 -42.56
C TRP A 333 -16.13 -9.66 -43.80
N GLY A 334 -14.90 -10.15 -43.68
CA GLY A 334 -14.15 -10.73 -44.80
C GLY A 334 -14.88 -11.90 -45.46
N THR A 335 -15.43 -12.81 -44.66
CA THR A 335 -16.20 -13.95 -45.16
C THR A 335 -17.51 -13.53 -45.82
N LEU A 336 -18.23 -12.55 -45.26
CA LEU A 336 -19.43 -11.99 -45.90
C LEU A 336 -19.09 -11.23 -47.19
N ALA A 337 -17.95 -10.56 -47.23
CA ALA A 337 -17.48 -9.82 -48.39
C ALA A 337 -17.19 -10.73 -49.59
N VAL A 338 -16.78 -11.98 -49.38
CA VAL A 338 -16.72 -12.99 -50.47
C VAL A 338 -18.10 -13.16 -51.11
N GLY A 339 -19.15 -13.24 -50.29
CA GLY A 339 -20.53 -13.33 -50.76
C GLY A 339 -20.93 -12.12 -51.59
N LEU A 340 -20.49 -10.92 -51.25
CA LEU A 340 -20.86 -9.66 -51.92
C LEU A 340 -20.03 -9.38 -53.19
N PHE A 341 -18.71 -9.59 -53.11
CA PHE A 341 -17.75 -9.12 -54.12
C PHE A 341 -17.04 -10.25 -54.88
N GLY A 342 -17.04 -11.49 -54.37
CA GLY A 342 -16.31 -12.60 -54.99
C GLY A 342 -16.81 -12.89 -56.41
N HIS A 343 -15.90 -13.02 -57.38
CA HIS A 343 -16.22 -13.24 -58.78
C HIS A 343 -16.59 -14.71 -59.03
N ALA A 344 -17.77 -14.95 -59.61
CA ALA A 344 -18.34 -16.30 -59.74
C ALA A 344 -17.50 -17.24 -60.60
N ASP A 345 -16.87 -16.71 -61.66
CA ASP A 345 -15.95 -17.41 -62.55
C ASP A 345 -14.66 -17.85 -61.85
N MET A 346 -14.21 -17.11 -60.84
CA MET A 346 -13.03 -17.45 -60.04
C MET A 346 -13.35 -18.41 -58.89
N LEU A 347 -14.52 -18.26 -58.27
CA LEU A 347 -14.95 -19.06 -57.12
C LEU A 347 -15.34 -20.50 -57.49
N GLY A 348 -15.91 -20.70 -58.68
CA GLY A 348 -16.26 -22.04 -59.18
C GLY A 348 -17.32 -22.79 -58.35
N THR A 349 -18.09 -22.11 -57.51
CA THR A 349 -19.10 -22.74 -56.62
C THR A 349 -20.38 -23.16 -57.34
N GLY A 350 -20.65 -22.59 -58.53
CA GLY A 350 -21.90 -22.82 -59.27
C GLY A 350 -23.14 -22.17 -58.65
N LEU A 351 -22.97 -21.41 -57.55
CA LEU A 351 -24.07 -20.75 -56.84
C LEU A 351 -24.38 -19.38 -57.46
N SER A 352 -25.65 -18.98 -57.40
CA SER A 352 -26.03 -17.58 -57.62
C SER A 352 -25.48 -16.68 -56.51
N ARG A 353 -25.41 -15.37 -56.76
CA ARG A 353 -24.95 -14.38 -55.76
C ARG A 353 -25.75 -14.47 -54.44
N GLY A 354 -27.07 -14.64 -54.52
CA GLY A 354 -27.94 -14.74 -53.35
C GLY A 354 -27.68 -16.01 -52.53
N GLU A 355 -27.49 -17.14 -53.21
CA GLU A 355 -27.13 -18.41 -52.57
C GLU A 355 -25.75 -18.34 -51.92
N LEU A 356 -24.76 -17.76 -52.62
CA LEU A 356 -23.42 -17.56 -52.07
C LEU A 356 -23.45 -16.70 -50.79
N ILE A 357 -24.18 -15.58 -50.78
CA ILE A 357 -24.37 -14.76 -49.57
C ILE A 357 -24.99 -15.60 -48.45
N GLY A 358 -26.01 -16.40 -48.76
CA GLY A 358 -26.65 -17.30 -47.80
C GLY A 358 -25.69 -18.33 -47.22
N VAL A 359 -24.84 -18.94 -48.04
CA VAL A 359 -23.86 -19.94 -47.61
C VAL A 359 -22.72 -19.31 -46.81
N GLN A 360 -22.20 -18.13 -47.21
CA GLN A 360 -21.22 -17.39 -46.43
C GLN A 360 -21.76 -17.02 -45.03
N LEU A 361 -23.00 -16.51 -44.97
CA LEU A 361 -23.66 -16.19 -43.70
C LEU A 361 -23.85 -17.45 -42.84
N LYS A 362 -24.29 -18.56 -43.44
CA LYS A 362 -24.43 -19.84 -42.75
C LYS A 362 -23.10 -20.31 -42.16
N GLY A 363 -22.01 -20.23 -42.93
CA GLY A 363 -20.67 -20.61 -42.48
C GLY A 363 -20.20 -19.78 -41.29
N VAL A 364 -20.37 -18.45 -41.35
CA VAL A 364 -20.05 -17.55 -40.22
C VAL A 364 -20.86 -17.91 -38.98
N LEU A 365 -22.17 -18.07 -39.10
CA LEU A 365 -23.06 -18.32 -37.96
C LEU A 365 -22.81 -19.68 -37.32
N VAL A 366 -22.68 -20.73 -38.11
CA VAL A 366 -22.48 -22.10 -37.59
C VAL A 366 -21.08 -22.23 -36.96
N THR A 367 -20.06 -21.71 -37.63
CA THR A 367 -18.70 -21.69 -37.08
C THR A 367 -18.63 -20.89 -35.78
N GLY A 368 -19.24 -19.70 -35.76
CA GLY A 368 -19.24 -18.85 -34.58
C GLY A 368 -20.01 -19.44 -33.41
N LEU A 369 -21.21 -19.97 -33.67
CA LEU A 369 -22.02 -20.62 -32.63
C LEU A 369 -21.28 -21.82 -32.04
N TYR A 370 -20.66 -22.66 -32.87
CA TYR A 370 -19.88 -23.80 -32.41
C TYR A 370 -18.64 -23.37 -31.62
N ALA A 371 -17.79 -22.52 -32.20
CA ALA A 371 -16.53 -22.11 -31.58
C ALA A 371 -16.75 -21.36 -30.26
N PHE A 372 -17.71 -20.44 -30.20
CA PHE A 372 -18.05 -19.73 -28.98
C PHE A 372 -18.66 -20.67 -27.93
N THR A 373 -19.69 -21.44 -28.30
CA THR A 373 -20.45 -22.24 -27.31
C THR A 373 -19.61 -23.35 -26.72
N VAL A 374 -18.87 -24.11 -27.55
CA VAL A 374 -18.03 -25.21 -27.08
C VAL A 374 -16.89 -24.67 -26.21
N SER A 375 -16.18 -23.63 -26.66
CA SER A 375 -15.11 -23.05 -25.85
C SER A 375 -15.64 -22.43 -24.56
N TYR A 376 -16.74 -21.68 -24.59
CA TYR A 376 -17.32 -21.09 -23.39
C TYR A 376 -17.71 -22.16 -22.37
N ILE A 377 -18.42 -23.20 -22.79
CA ILE A 377 -18.82 -24.29 -21.89
C ILE A 377 -17.59 -24.99 -21.30
N LEU A 378 -16.63 -25.40 -22.14
CA LEU A 378 -15.46 -26.12 -21.65
C LEU A 378 -14.59 -25.27 -20.72
N LEU A 379 -14.29 -24.03 -21.11
CA LEU A 379 -13.51 -23.09 -20.29
C LEU A 379 -14.23 -22.74 -18.99
N TYR A 380 -15.56 -22.60 -19.01
CA TYR A 380 -16.36 -22.36 -17.81
C TYR A 380 -16.34 -23.57 -16.86
N LEU A 381 -16.49 -24.78 -17.39
CA LEU A 381 -16.41 -26.01 -16.59
C LEU A 381 -15.02 -26.18 -15.97
N ILE A 382 -13.96 -25.91 -16.74
CA ILE A 382 -12.58 -25.92 -16.23
C ILE A 382 -12.41 -24.87 -15.12
N HIS A 383 -12.89 -23.64 -15.36
CA HIS A 383 -12.86 -22.56 -14.38
C HIS A 383 -13.53 -22.94 -13.07
N ARG A 384 -14.67 -23.62 -13.17
CA ARG A 384 -15.54 -23.92 -12.02
C ARG A 384 -15.11 -25.15 -11.24
N PHE A 385 -14.54 -26.16 -11.90
CA PHE A 385 -14.34 -27.49 -11.32
C PHE A 385 -12.87 -27.97 -11.31
N ILE A 386 -11.99 -27.41 -12.13
CA ILE A 386 -10.61 -27.91 -12.28
C ILE A 386 -9.59 -26.89 -11.78
N THR A 387 -9.53 -25.71 -12.40
CA THR A 387 -8.57 -24.67 -12.04
C THR A 387 -9.10 -23.29 -12.43
N PRO A 388 -8.92 -22.24 -11.61
CA PRO A 388 -9.29 -20.89 -12.00
C PRO A 388 -8.59 -20.48 -13.30
N LEU A 389 -9.32 -19.85 -14.23
CA LEU A 389 -8.70 -19.31 -15.44
C LEU A 389 -7.94 -18.02 -15.15
N ARG A 390 -8.44 -17.22 -14.19
CA ARG A 390 -7.81 -15.97 -13.77
C ARG A 390 -6.81 -16.20 -12.64
N ILE A 391 -5.70 -15.48 -12.66
CA ILE A 391 -4.73 -15.43 -11.57
C ILE A 391 -5.31 -14.67 -10.35
N ASP A 392 -4.70 -14.86 -9.19
CA ASP A 392 -5.11 -14.18 -7.96
C ASP A 392 -4.89 -12.66 -8.03
N PRO A 393 -5.74 -11.87 -7.35
CA PRO A 393 -5.65 -10.41 -7.27
C PRO A 393 -4.25 -9.81 -7.07
N ASP A 394 -3.51 -10.35 -6.12
CA ASP A 394 -2.20 -9.83 -5.72
C ASP A 394 -1.12 -10.20 -6.73
N ASP A 395 -1.27 -11.35 -7.38
CA ASP A 395 -0.39 -11.80 -8.46
C ASP A 395 -0.62 -10.99 -9.74
N GLU A 396 -1.88 -10.65 -10.06
CA GLU A 396 -2.19 -9.73 -11.16
C GLU A 396 -1.57 -8.34 -10.92
N MET A 397 -1.56 -7.87 -9.67
CA MET A 397 -0.92 -6.60 -9.28
C MET A 397 0.61 -6.68 -9.35
N ARG A 398 1.23 -7.76 -8.87
CA ARG A 398 2.68 -7.99 -8.96
C ARG A 398 3.17 -8.18 -10.41
N GLY A 399 2.39 -8.86 -11.24
CA GLY A 399 2.72 -9.20 -12.62
C GLY A 399 3.16 -10.65 -12.79
N LEU A 400 2.71 -11.25 -13.89
CA LEU A 400 2.84 -12.67 -14.17
C LEU A 400 4.28 -13.07 -14.54
N ASN A 401 5.16 -12.12 -14.88
CA ASN A 401 6.59 -12.40 -15.00
C ASN A 401 7.13 -12.96 -13.68
N VAL A 402 6.72 -12.37 -12.56
CA VAL A 402 7.17 -12.79 -11.22
C VAL A 402 6.32 -13.94 -10.71
N SER A 403 4.99 -13.77 -10.70
CA SER A 403 4.11 -14.69 -9.98
C SER A 403 4.07 -16.09 -10.58
N GLU A 404 4.22 -16.22 -11.91
CA GLU A 404 4.22 -17.51 -12.59
C GLU A 404 5.62 -17.97 -13.02
N HIS A 405 6.47 -17.05 -13.47
CA HIS A 405 7.76 -17.41 -14.08
C HIS A 405 8.98 -17.10 -13.22
N ARG A 406 8.80 -16.47 -12.05
CA ARG A 406 9.89 -15.99 -11.18
C ARG A 406 10.94 -15.16 -11.93
N ALA A 407 10.53 -14.57 -13.05
CA ALA A 407 11.38 -13.79 -13.91
C ALA A 407 11.32 -12.34 -13.43
N THR A 408 12.49 -11.80 -13.12
CA THR A 408 12.64 -10.41 -12.70
C THR A 408 13.27 -9.59 -13.82
N THR A 409 13.08 -8.29 -13.70
CA THR A 409 13.75 -7.25 -14.48
C THR A 409 14.24 -6.25 -13.46
N GLU A 410 15.20 -5.40 -13.81
CA GLU A 410 15.72 -4.39 -12.89
C GLU A 410 14.61 -3.57 -12.21
N LEU A 411 13.56 -3.22 -12.97
CA LEU A 411 12.40 -2.48 -12.44
C LEU A 411 11.64 -3.29 -11.39
N ILE A 412 11.48 -4.58 -11.63
CA ILE A 412 10.81 -5.50 -10.71
C ILE A 412 11.65 -5.70 -9.45
N ASP A 413 12.97 -5.89 -9.59
CA ASP A 413 13.88 -6.09 -8.47
C ASP A 413 13.91 -4.84 -7.57
N LEU A 414 13.95 -3.65 -8.18
CA LEU A 414 13.82 -2.38 -7.47
C LEU A 414 12.51 -2.30 -6.66
N PHE A 415 11.37 -2.56 -7.30
CA PHE A 415 10.08 -2.52 -6.60
C PHE A 415 9.97 -3.56 -5.48
N GLN A 416 10.47 -4.78 -5.68
CA GLN A 416 10.47 -5.81 -4.64
C GLN A 416 11.33 -5.40 -3.45
N ALA A 417 12.50 -4.81 -3.68
CA ALA A 417 13.35 -4.31 -2.62
C ALA A 417 12.66 -3.18 -1.83
N MET A 418 12.04 -2.22 -2.54
CA MET A 418 11.30 -1.12 -1.91
C MET A 418 10.10 -1.62 -1.07
N ASP A 419 9.31 -2.57 -1.59
CA ASP A 419 8.17 -3.14 -0.87
C ASP A 419 8.62 -3.96 0.35
N TYR A 420 9.75 -4.67 0.25
CA TYR A 420 10.34 -5.36 1.40
C TYR A 420 10.68 -4.37 2.51
N GLN A 421 11.47 -3.33 2.19
CA GLN A 421 11.90 -2.31 3.14
C GLN A 421 10.71 -1.57 3.77
N LYS A 422 9.69 -1.25 2.97
CA LYS A 422 8.44 -0.64 3.47
C LYS A 422 7.71 -1.54 4.46
N ARG A 423 7.66 -2.86 4.21
CA ARG A 423 6.91 -3.81 5.04
C ARG A 423 7.66 -4.18 6.31
N THR A 424 8.97 -4.37 6.24
CA THR A 424 9.79 -4.79 7.38
C THR A 424 10.30 -3.60 8.20
N GLY A 425 10.38 -2.41 7.60
CA GLY A 425 11.08 -1.26 8.17
C GLY A 425 12.61 -1.38 8.12
N ASP A 426 13.15 -2.48 7.57
CA ASP A 426 14.58 -2.70 7.44
C ASP A 426 15.12 -1.91 6.25
N ILE A 427 15.85 -0.84 6.56
CA ILE A 427 16.52 0.03 5.57
C ILE A 427 18.05 -0.05 5.70
N SER A 428 18.57 -1.16 6.25
CA SER A 428 20.00 -1.32 6.55
C SER A 428 20.87 -1.43 5.29
N TYR A 429 20.30 -1.86 4.16
CA TYR A 429 21.01 -2.08 2.91
C TYR A 429 20.42 -1.26 1.76
N ASP A 430 21.27 -1.01 0.77
CA ASP A 430 20.93 -0.28 -0.45
C ASP A 430 20.23 -1.22 -1.46
N VAL A 431 19.30 -0.68 -2.24
CA VAL A 431 18.73 -1.42 -3.36
C VAL A 431 19.75 -1.52 -4.49
N THR A 432 19.71 -2.61 -5.26
CA THR A 432 20.62 -2.82 -6.39
C THR A 432 20.45 -1.73 -7.44
N VAL A 433 21.57 -1.17 -7.92
CA VAL A 433 21.62 -0.17 -8.98
C VAL A 433 22.19 -0.83 -10.23
N GLU A 434 21.40 -0.89 -11.30
CA GLU A 434 21.93 -1.28 -12.60
C GLU A 434 22.51 -0.05 -13.33
N PRO A 435 23.79 -0.05 -13.71
CA PRO A 435 24.40 1.10 -14.38
C PRO A 435 23.74 1.42 -15.72
N PHE A 436 23.61 2.71 -16.03
CA PHE A 436 23.17 3.22 -17.34
C PHE A 436 21.71 2.93 -17.73
N THR A 437 20.87 2.48 -16.80
CA THR A 437 19.42 2.31 -17.04
C THR A 437 18.60 3.38 -16.31
N GLU A 438 17.41 3.70 -16.83
CA GLU A 438 16.49 4.64 -16.17
C GLU A 438 16.09 4.13 -14.77
N VAL A 439 15.96 2.81 -14.63
CA VAL A 439 15.67 2.16 -13.34
C VAL A 439 16.84 2.30 -12.38
N GLY A 440 18.07 2.11 -12.87
CA GLY A 440 19.28 2.35 -12.10
C GLY A 440 19.36 3.77 -11.57
N GLN A 441 18.99 4.77 -12.37
CA GLN A 441 18.93 6.16 -11.91
C GLN A 441 17.91 6.33 -10.77
N ILE A 442 16.74 5.69 -10.86
CA ILE A 442 15.74 5.73 -9.78
C ILE A 442 16.29 5.04 -8.52
N ALA A 443 16.90 3.87 -8.67
CA ALA A 443 17.52 3.10 -7.59
C ALA A 443 18.60 3.91 -6.86
N GLU A 444 19.48 4.59 -7.60
CA GLU A 444 20.52 5.47 -7.06
C GLU A 444 19.89 6.63 -6.26
N ARG A 445 18.88 7.30 -6.79
CA ARG A 445 18.18 8.39 -6.08
C ARG A 445 17.49 7.90 -4.82
N TYR A 446 16.89 6.71 -4.86
CA TYR A 446 16.27 6.10 -3.70
C TYR A 446 17.30 5.76 -2.62
N ASN A 447 18.46 5.21 -2.99
CA ASN A 447 19.56 4.96 -2.05
C ASN A 447 20.07 6.23 -1.37
N LEU A 448 20.15 7.37 -2.07
CA LEU A 448 20.48 8.66 -1.46
C LEU A 448 19.44 9.09 -0.41
N VAL A 449 18.15 8.81 -0.64
CA VAL A 449 17.09 9.06 0.35
C VAL A 449 17.28 8.14 1.56
N LEU A 450 17.53 6.84 1.34
CA LEU A 450 17.79 5.89 2.42
C LEU A 450 19.00 6.28 3.26
N GLU A 451 20.09 6.76 2.64
CA GLU A 451 21.26 7.29 3.33
C GLU A 451 20.88 8.47 4.23
N ARG A 452 20.10 9.43 3.72
CA ARG A 452 19.64 10.57 4.52
C ARG A 452 18.78 10.15 5.70
N VAL A 453 17.86 9.19 5.48
CA VAL A 453 17.00 8.66 6.55
C VAL A 453 17.83 7.95 7.62
N ARG A 454 18.77 7.07 7.23
CA ARG A 454 19.69 6.39 8.17
C ARG A 454 20.50 7.40 8.99
N LYS A 455 21.01 8.45 8.35
CA LYS A 455 21.75 9.52 9.04
C LYS A 455 20.89 10.25 10.07
N THR A 456 19.65 10.60 9.72
CA THR A 456 18.73 11.26 10.65
C THR A 456 18.32 10.35 11.81
N LEU A 457 18.15 9.04 11.58
CA LEU A 457 17.92 8.09 12.67
C LEU A 457 19.11 8.03 13.63
N ALA A 458 20.34 7.95 13.12
CA ALA A 458 21.54 7.95 13.95
C ALA A 458 21.71 9.26 14.74
N GLU A 459 21.43 10.41 14.13
CA GLU A 459 21.43 11.73 14.81
C GLU A 459 20.39 11.78 15.94
N LYS A 460 19.21 11.20 15.72
CA LYS A 460 18.16 11.11 16.73
C LYS A 460 18.56 10.22 17.90
N ASP A 461 19.16 9.06 17.64
CA ASP A 461 19.59 8.13 18.68
C ASP A 461 20.70 8.74 19.56
N ASP A 462 21.66 9.46 18.97
CA ASP A 462 22.68 10.21 19.71
C ASP A 462 22.07 11.35 20.55
N ALA A 463 21.08 12.07 20.02
CA ALA A 463 20.37 13.10 20.76
C ALA A 463 19.60 12.52 21.97
N LEU A 464 18.95 11.38 21.80
CA LEU A 464 18.23 10.69 22.88
C LEU A 464 19.18 10.25 23.99
N TYR A 465 20.33 9.67 23.61
CA TYR A 465 21.36 9.27 24.57
C TYR A 465 21.88 10.46 25.41
N ARG A 466 22.12 11.61 24.77
CA ARG A 466 22.54 12.83 25.49
C ARG A 466 21.46 13.34 26.44
N LEU A 467 20.20 13.28 26.03
CA LEU A 467 19.07 13.70 26.87
C LEU A 467 18.95 12.81 28.11
N GLU A 468 19.02 11.49 27.94
CA GLU A 468 18.99 10.53 29.05
C GLU A 468 20.13 10.77 30.04
N LYS A 469 21.34 11.02 29.53
CA LYS A 469 22.50 11.32 30.38
C LYS A 469 22.33 12.63 31.16
N ALA A 470 21.89 13.70 30.49
CA ALA A 470 21.66 14.99 31.15
C ALA A 470 20.56 14.88 32.23
N HIS A 471 19.50 14.10 31.96
CA HIS A 471 18.44 13.86 32.94
C HIS A 471 18.97 13.11 34.18
N ALA A 472 19.80 12.09 33.98
CA ALA A 472 20.42 11.35 35.09
C ALA A 472 21.35 12.22 35.95
N GLU A 473 22.09 13.16 35.35
CA GLU A 473 22.94 14.11 36.07
C GLU A 473 22.10 15.06 36.94
N ILE A 474 21.02 15.64 36.38
CA ILE A 474 20.12 16.53 37.13
C ILE A 474 19.47 15.82 38.32
N GLN A 475 19.02 14.58 38.15
CA GLN A 475 18.41 13.81 39.25
C GLN A 475 19.41 13.59 40.40
N ARG A 476 20.68 13.32 40.08
CA ARG A 476 21.73 13.12 41.07
C ARG A 476 22.03 14.39 41.86
N ASP A 477 22.08 15.54 41.19
CA ASP A 477 22.31 16.84 41.83
C ASP A 477 21.15 17.22 42.78
N LEU A 478 19.91 16.95 42.37
CA LEU A 478 18.72 17.18 43.22
C LEU A 478 18.71 16.29 44.46
N GLU A 479 19.12 15.03 44.33
CA GLU A 479 19.21 14.09 45.46
C GLU A 479 20.30 14.50 46.47
N MET A 480 21.41 15.04 45.97
CA MET A 480 22.46 15.62 46.80
C MET A 480 21.97 16.88 47.53
N ALA A 481 21.26 17.78 46.84
CA ALA A 481 20.66 18.97 47.44
C ALA A 481 19.68 18.62 48.57
N ARG A 482 18.84 17.60 48.37
CA ARG A 482 17.94 17.05 49.40
C ARG A 482 18.68 16.57 50.64
N THR A 483 19.79 15.88 50.44
CA THR A 483 20.60 15.36 51.55
C THR A 483 21.20 16.49 52.38
N ILE A 484 21.75 17.53 51.73
CA ILE A 484 22.32 18.71 52.40
C ILE A 484 21.23 19.46 53.18
N GLN A 485 20.07 19.70 52.57
CA GLN A 485 18.97 20.41 53.19
C GLN A 485 18.47 19.74 54.48
N ARG A 486 18.27 18.41 54.44
CA ARG A 486 17.86 17.63 55.61
C ARG A 486 18.87 17.63 56.76
N GLN A 487 20.15 17.88 56.48
CA GLN A 487 21.18 18.01 57.51
C GLN A 487 21.19 19.41 58.15
N LEU A 488 20.82 20.45 57.39
CA LEU A 488 20.79 21.84 57.87
C LEU A 488 19.55 22.15 58.71
N ILE A 489 18.42 21.51 58.42
CA ILE A 489 17.13 21.74 59.08
C ILE A 489 16.83 20.53 60.00
N PRO A 490 17.11 20.61 61.30
CA PRO A 490 16.90 19.50 62.22
C PRO A 490 15.41 19.26 62.49
N LEU A 491 14.90 18.10 62.07
CA LEU A 491 13.49 17.71 62.22
C LEU A 491 13.13 17.11 63.58
N ARG A 492 14.12 16.89 64.46
CA ARG A 492 13.89 16.28 65.77
C ARG A 492 13.77 17.36 66.84
N PRO A 493 12.61 17.48 67.49
CA PRO A 493 12.46 18.40 68.61
C PRO A 493 13.33 17.95 69.80
N PRO A 494 13.87 18.88 70.60
CA PRO A 494 14.58 18.56 71.82
C PRO A 494 13.64 18.03 72.92
N GLU A 495 14.17 17.24 73.85
CA GLU A 495 13.43 16.82 75.05
C GLU A 495 13.35 17.99 76.04
N LEU A 496 12.19 18.17 76.69
CA LEU A 496 11.93 19.28 77.62
C LEU A 496 11.36 18.77 78.95
N GLU A 497 11.70 19.48 80.04
CA GLU A 497 11.00 19.34 81.32
C GLU A 497 9.78 20.27 81.34
N GLY A 498 8.57 19.70 81.52
CA GLY A 498 7.31 20.47 81.62
C GLY A 498 6.57 20.73 80.30
N ALA A 499 7.09 20.27 79.17
CA ALA A 499 6.39 20.25 77.88
C ALA A 499 6.86 19.09 76.99
N GLN A 500 6.07 18.73 75.97
CA GLN A 500 6.44 17.76 74.94
C GLN A 500 6.28 18.41 73.56
N LEU A 501 7.28 18.27 72.69
CA LEU A 501 7.26 18.76 71.31
C LEU A 501 7.23 17.60 70.33
N VAL A 502 6.43 17.76 69.28
CA VAL A 502 6.38 16.85 68.13
C VAL A 502 6.32 17.67 66.85
N SER A 503 6.98 17.23 65.79
CA SER A 503 6.95 17.90 64.49
C SER A 503 7.02 16.93 63.33
N GLU A 504 6.45 17.33 62.20
CA GLU A 504 6.45 16.61 60.94
C GLU A 504 6.73 17.59 59.78
N TYR A 505 7.45 17.12 58.75
CA TYR A 505 7.75 17.90 57.54
C TYR A 505 7.71 17.02 56.30
N ILE A 506 6.98 17.47 55.28
CA ILE A 506 6.83 16.81 53.99
C ILE A 506 7.12 17.83 52.89
N ALA A 507 8.17 17.61 52.11
CA ALA A 507 8.47 18.42 50.94
C ALA A 507 7.66 17.93 49.72
N LEU A 508 7.20 18.87 48.89
CA LEU A 508 6.48 18.63 47.64
C LEU A 508 7.37 17.99 46.57
N GLU A 509 8.59 18.52 46.39
CA GLU A 509 9.58 18.04 45.42
C GLU A 509 10.75 17.29 46.12
N GLN A 510 11.89 17.09 45.44
CA GLN A 510 13.08 16.56 46.11
C GLN A 510 13.56 17.48 47.25
N VAL A 511 13.30 18.78 47.18
CA VAL A 511 13.68 19.81 48.16
C VAL A 511 12.51 20.81 48.33
N GLY A 512 12.37 21.43 49.50
CA GLY A 512 11.25 22.34 49.83
C GLY A 512 11.65 23.69 50.45
N GLY A 513 10.77 24.68 50.51
CA GLY A 513 10.95 25.99 51.15
C GLY A 513 10.62 26.03 52.65
N ASP A 514 9.76 25.13 53.09
CA ASP A 514 9.34 24.99 54.48
C ASP A 514 10.48 24.53 55.41
N PHE A 515 10.61 25.14 56.58
CA PHE A 515 11.55 24.68 57.60
C PHE A 515 11.10 24.96 59.04
N ILE A 516 11.55 24.10 59.94
CA ILE A 516 11.31 24.18 61.39
C ILE A 516 12.66 24.28 62.09
N ASP A 517 12.76 25.14 63.10
CA ASP A 517 13.96 25.27 63.93
C ASP A 517 13.63 25.41 65.41
N TYR A 518 14.55 24.92 66.24
CA TYR A 518 14.43 24.89 67.70
C TYR A 518 15.64 25.56 68.35
N LEU A 519 15.36 26.53 69.22
CA LEU A 519 16.36 27.27 69.99
C LEU A 519 16.14 26.96 71.48
N THR A 520 17.17 26.50 72.19
CA THR A 520 17.09 26.20 73.63
C THR A 520 18.17 26.95 74.38
N ASP A 521 17.89 27.35 75.62
CA ASP A 521 18.85 27.90 76.56
C ASP A 521 19.16 26.93 77.72
N GLU A 522 20.05 27.34 78.63
CA GLU A 522 20.41 26.56 79.82
C GLU A 522 19.31 26.57 80.90
N GLU A 523 18.33 27.47 80.82
CA GLU A 523 17.22 27.61 81.77
C GLU A 523 16.00 26.75 81.39
N GLY A 524 16.08 26.01 80.28
CA GLY A 524 15.02 25.12 79.80
C GLY A 524 13.92 25.84 78.99
N ASN A 525 14.15 27.10 78.59
CA ASN A 525 13.27 27.83 77.68
C ASN A 525 13.48 27.37 76.24
N ILE A 526 12.40 27.34 75.45
CA ILE A 526 12.45 26.91 74.06
C ILE A 526 11.81 27.91 73.11
N GLY A 527 12.55 28.29 72.08
CA GLY A 527 12.07 28.95 70.89
C GLY A 527 11.70 27.93 69.80
N VAL A 528 10.47 27.96 69.34
CA VAL A 528 9.97 27.23 68.17
C VAL A 528 9.82 28.22 67.02
N LEU A 529 10.55 27.97 65.93
CA LEU A 529 10.41 28.67 64.67
C LEU A 529 9.77 27.75 63.65
N ILE A 530 8.71 28.22 63.01
CA ILE A 530 8.20 27.63 61.77
C ILE A 530 8.27 28.71 60.69
N ALA A 531 8.69 28.35 59.49
CA ALA A 531 8.83 29.28 58.39
C ALA A 531 8.61 28.60 57.04
N ASP A 532 8.10 29.37 56.09
CA ASP A 532 7.92 28.99 54.69
C ASP A 532 8.64 30.02 53.80
N ALA A 533 9.35 29.52 52.79
CA ALA A 533 10.08 30.31 51.82
C ALA A 533 9.36 30.28 50.46
N SER A 534 9.01 31.46 49.95
CA SER A 534 8.18 31.59 48.74
C SER A 534 8.76 30.87 47.50
N GLY A 535 7.94 30.02 46.87
CA GLY A 535 8.27 29.25 45.67
C GLY A 535 8.43 27.75 45.96
N HIS A 536 8.78 26.95 44.96
CA HIS A 536 9.03 25.51 45.12
C HIS A 536 10.39 25.10 44.54
N GLY A 537 10.87 23.92 44.93
CA GLY A 537 12.12 23.34 44.43
C GLY A 537 13.39 24.04 44.93
N VAL A 538 14.46 23.97 44.15
CA VAL A 538 15.82 24.39 44.57
C VAL A 538 15.90 25.84 45.09
N PRO A 539 15.27 26.86 44.45
CA PRO A 539 15.35 28.24 44.93
C PRO A 539 14.75 28.43 46.33
N ALA A 540 13.61 27.80 46.62
CA ALA A 540 12.94 27.88 47.92
C ALA A 540 13.78 27.17 49.01
N ALA A 541 14.36 26.02 48.67
CA ALA A 541 15.25 25.28 49.55
C ALA A 541 16.54 26.01 49.93
N LEU A 542 17.13 26.74 48.97
CA LEU A 542 18.29 27.60 49.25
C LEU A 542 17.92 28.75 50.19
N LEU A 543 16.73 29.33 50.02
CA LEU A 543 16.23 30.39 50.88
C LEU A 543 15.97 29.90 52.32
N ALA A 544 15.36 28.72 52.47
CA ALA A 544 15.17 28.06 53.76
C ALA A 544 16.51 27.83 54.49
N ALA A 545 17.52 27.32 53.77
CA ALA A 545 18.86 27.11 54.32
C ALA A 545 19.53 28.44 54.73
N MET A 546 19.39 29.50 53.93
CA MET A 546 19.90 30.84 54.27
C MET A 546 19.22 31.41 55.53
N ALA A 547 17.90 31.25 55.63
CA ALA A 547 17.12 31.69 56.78
C ALA A 547 17.54 30.96 58.05
N LYS A 548 17.71 29.63 57.98
CA LYS A 548 18.22 28.81 59.09
C LYS A 548 19.60 29.27 59.58
N MET A 549 20.55 29.50 58.65
CA MET A 549 21.88 30.00 59.00
C MET A 549 21.83 31.40 59.65
N ALA A 550 20.92 32.26 59.19
CA ALA A 550 20.73 33.57 59.79
C ALA A 550 20.24 33.48 61.24
N ILE A 551 19.29 32.58 61.50
CA ILE A 551 18.75 32.32 62.85
C ILE A 551 19.83 31.81 63.80
N ASP A 552 20.66 30.85 63.37
CA ASP A 552 21.76 30.36 64.21
C ASP A 552 22.76 31.47 64.56
N GLY A 553 22.94 32.46 63.69
CA GLY A 553 23.79 33.62 63.93
C GLY A 553 23.24 34.65 64.92
N ILE A 554 21.93 34.62 65.22
CA ILE A 554 21.23 35.58 66.11
C ILE A 554 20.52 34.87 67.28
N ARG A 555 20.96 33.66 67.63
CA ARG A 555 20.40 32.82 68.71
C ARG A 555 20.40 33.52 70.06
N ASP A 556 21.31 34.45 70.30
CA ASP A 556 21.37 35.29 71.51
C ASP A 556 20.10 36.13 71.74
N ARG A 557 19.31 36.37 70.68
CA ARG A 557 18.04 37.10 70.74
C ARG A 557 16.82 36.22 70.99
N MET A 558 17.01 34.94 71.32
CA MET A 558 15.90 33.97 71.41
C MET A 558 14.75 34.43 72.34
N HIS A 559 15.02 35.18 73.41
CA HIS A 559 13.98 35.68 74.32
C HIS A 559 13.21 36.91 73.82
N GLN A 560 13.46 37.40 72.60
CA GLN A 560 12.82 38.59 72.04
C GLN A 560 12.27 38.25 70.65
N PRO A 561 11.04 37.71 70.56
CA PRO A 561 10.53 37.15 69.32
C PRO A 561 10.50 38.12 68.14
N ASP A 562 10.14 39.38 68.39
CA ASP A 562 10.14 40.46 67.41
C ASP A 562 11.56 40.79 66.91
N ARG A 563 12.55 40.82 67.80
CA ARG A 563 13.95 41.12 67.47
C ARG A 563 14.65 40.00 66.73
N LEU A 564 14.27 38.76 67.00
CA LEU A 564 14.75 37.60 66.27
C LEU A 564 14.21 37.60 64.83
N LEU A 565 12.89 37.81 64.64
CA LEU A 565 12.31 37.94 63.30
C LEU A 565 12.81 39.19 62.54
N LEU A 566 13.09 40.29 63.24
CA LEU A 566 13.73 41.46 62.63
C LEU A 566 15.15 41.13 62.15
N GLY A 567 15.93 40.41 62.95
CA GLY A 567 17.27 39.95 62.56
C GLY A 567 17.23 39.00 61.36
N LEU A 568 16.22 38.12 61.29
CA LEU A 568 15.98 37.28 60.11
C LEU A 568 15.68 38.13 58.88
N ASN A 569 14.81 39.15 59.00
CA ASN A 569 14.55 40.07 57.90
C ASN A 569 15.80 40.83 57.46
N GLU A 570 16.61 41.36 58.38
CA GLU A 570 17.87 42.04 58.07
C GLU A 570 18.86 41.13 57.34
N ALA A 571 18.87 39.84 57.69
CA ALA A 571 19.75 38.87 57.05
C ALA A 571 19.31 38.54 55.61
N LEU A 572 18.01 38.55 55.32
CA LEU A 572 17.44 38.20 54.02
C LEU A 572 17.22 39.42 53.10
N TYR A 573 16.92 40.59 53.66
CA TYR A 573 16.53 41.78 52.91
C TYR A 573 17.59 42.23 51.90
N GLY A 574 17.16 42.41 50.66
CA GLY A 574 18.02 42.82 49.54
C GLY A 574 18.95 41.72 49.00
N LYS A 575 18.97 40.53 49.61
CA LYS A 575 19.75 39.38 49.15
C LYS A 575 18.92 38.40 48.31
N THR A 576 17.60 38.42 48.46
CA THR A 576 16.66 37.59 47.73
C THR A 576 15.88 38.46 46.74
N ARG A 577 16.00 38.21 45.44
CA ARG A 577 15.22 38.93 44.42
C ARG A 577 13.84 38.30 44.33
N ASP A 578 12.81 39.06 44.68
CA ASP A 578 11.39 38.68 44.59
C ASP A 578 10.95 37.46 45.41
N HIS A 579 11.83 36.89 46.24
CA HIS A 579 11.49 35.84 47.21
C HIS A 579 11.42 36.40 48.64
N PHE A 580 10.43 35.91 49.40
CA PHE A 580 10.21 36.23 50.81
C PHE A 580 10.18 34.97 51.68
N VAL A 581 10.25 35.18 52.99
CA VAL A 581 10.00 34.15 53.99
C VAL A 581 8.83 34.60 54.86
N THR A 582 7.86 33.72 55.08
CA THR A 582 6.91 33.85 56.17
C THR A 582 7.45 33.10 57.38
N ALA A 583 7.36 33.66 58.59
CA ALA A 583 7.76 32.94 59.79
C ALA A 583 6.87 33.25 61.00
N CYS A 584 6.68 32.26 61.86
CA CYS A 584 6.16 32.44 63.21
C CYS A 584 7.20 31.93 64.20
N TYR A 585 7.58 32.79 65.14
CA TYR A 585 8.53 32.43 66.18
C TYR A 585 7.90 32.60 67.56
N CYS A 586 8.01 31.56 68.38
CA CYS A 586 7.36 31.44 69.66
C CYS A 586 8.33 30.94 70.72
N VAL A 587 8.38 31.60 71.87
CA VAL A 587 9.23 31.26 73.01
C VAL A 587 8.35 30.77 74.15
N PHE A 588 8.60 29.56 74.62
CA PHE A 588 8.01 28.99 75.82
C PHE A 588 9.00 29.11 76.98
N GLU A 589 8.58 29.85 78.00
CA GLU A 589 9.32 30.01 79.24
C GLU A 589 8.92 28.91 80.23
N SER A 590 9.80 27.95 80.49
CA SER A 590 9.45 26.75 81.27
C SER A 590 9.08 27.09 82.72
N ALA A 591 9.80 28.02 83.35
CA ALA A 591 9.59 28.41 84.75
C ALA A 591 8.22 29.08 85.03
N THR A 592 7.69 29.82 84.05
CA THR A 592 6.45 30.61 84.19
C THR A 592 5.29 30.02 83.39
N ARG A 593 5.55 29.02 82.52
CA ARG A 593 4.64 28.51 81.49
C ARG A 593 4.08 29.62 80.59
N ARG A 594 4.83 30.69 80.40
CA ARG A 594 4.43 31.81 79.54
C ARG A 594 4.91 31.59 78.11
N ILE A 595 4.04 31.91 77.16
CA ILE A 595 4.40 32.00 75.75
C ILE A 595 4.54 33.47 75.35
N ARG A 596 5.61 33.77 74.61
CA ARG A 596 5.76 35.02 73.86
C ARG A 596 6.01 34.71 72.40
N TYR A 597 5.29 35.34 71.48
CA TYR A 597 5.45 35.05 70.05
C TYR A 597 5.36 36.30 69.18
N SER A 598 5.97 36.21 68.01
CA SER A 598 5.90 37.20 66.94
C SER A 598 5.69 36.51 65.61
N ILE A 599 5.06 37.21 64.67
CA ILE A 599 4.67 36.69 63.36
C ILE A 599 5.20 37.64 62.29
N GLY A 600 5.92 37.10 61.32
CA GLY A 600 6.35 37.74 60.08
C GLY A 600 5.58 37.16 58.90
N GLY A 601 4.33 37.57 58.71
CA GLY A 601 3.48 37.17 57.58
C GLY A 601 2.93 35.74 57.58
N HIS A 602 3.36 34.89 58.51
CA HIS A 602 2.95 33.47 58.61
C HIS A 602 1.56 33.27 59.24
N PRO A 603 0.87 32.15 58.99
CA PRO A 603 -0.35 31.79 59.70
C PRO A 603 -0.17 31.80 61.24
N PRO A 604 -1.08 32.44 62.01
CA PRO A 604 -1.02 32.41 63.46
C PRO A 604 -1.27 31.01 64.02
N PRO A 605 -0.58 30.63 65.12
CA PRO A 605 -0.73 29.31 65.71
C PRO A 605 -2.11 29.08 66.34
N PHE A 606 -2.49 27.81 66.48
CA PHE A 606 -3.76 27.39 67.09
C PHE A 606 -3.54 26.90 68.52
N LEU A 607 -4.36 27.39 69.45
CA LEU A 607 -4.42 26.93 70.84
C LEU A 607 -5.60 25.98 71.01
N LEU A 608 -5.30 24.76 71.48
CA LEU A 608 -6.27 23.72 71.82
C LEU A 608 -6.27 23.55 73.34
N ARG A 609 -7.42 23.78 73.96
CA ARG A 609 -7.63 23.54 75.39
C ARG A 609 -8.58 22.35 75.60
N PRO A 610 -8.24 21.35 76.43
CA PRO A 610 -9.11 20.20 76.68
C PRO A 610 -10.51 20.63 77.15
N GLY A 611 -11.57 20.06 76.57
CA GLY A 611 -12.97 20.42 76.90
C GLY A 611 -13.46 21.81 76.43
N HIS A 612 -12.63 22.58 75.71
CA HIS A 612 -12.94 23.92 75.19
C HIS A 612 -12.80 23.98 73.65
N THR A 613 -13.27 25.07 73.04
CA THR A 613 -13.19 25.29 71.58
C THR A 613 -11.77 25.65 71.11
N VAL A 614 -11.34 25.09 69.96
CA VAL A 614 -10.10 25.47 69.28
C VAL A 614 -10.09 26.96 68.94
N ARG A 615 -9.06 27.69 69.37
CA ARG A 615 -8.91 29.12 69.09
C ARG A 615 -7.62 29.37 68.32
N GLN A 616 -7.72 30.10 67.21
CA GLN A 616 -6.54 30.65 66.53
C GLN A 616 -6.07 31.90 67.27
N LEU A 617 -4.76 32.00 67.49
CA LEU A 617 -4.18 33.12 68.20
C LEU A 617 -4.18 34.39 67.33
N GLU A 618 -4.19 35.54 67.99
CA GLU A 618 -4.22 36.83 67.31
C GLU A 618 -2.80 37.29 66.99
N GLY A 619 -2.49 37.44 65.71
CA GLY A 619 -1.25 38.10 65.32
C GLY A 619 -1.18 38.36 63.83
N ARG A 620 -0.50 39.44 63.46
CA ARG A 620 -0.21 39.81 62.06
C ARG A 620 1.14 40.50 61.99
N GLY A 621 1.92 40.21 60.96
CA GLY A 621 3.12 40.97 60.65
C GLY A 621 3.45 40.98 59.18
N SER A 622 4.50 41.72 58.83
CA SER A 622 4.95 41.85 57.43
C SER A 622 5.75 40.63 56.98
N LEU A 623 5.70 40.31 55.68
CA LEU A 623 6.57 39.31 55.05
C LEU A 623 8.05 39.69 55.26
N LEU A 624 8.90 38.69 55.51
CA LEU A 624 10.32 38.88 55.78
C LEU A 624 11.14 38.79 54.47
N GLY A 625 12.22 39.58 54.38
CA GLY A 625 13.14 39.59 53.23
C GLY A 625 12.77 40.58 52.11
N ILE A 626 11.54 41.11 52.09
CA ILE A 626 11.10 42.07 51.06
C ILE A 626 10.90 43.48 51.63
N VAL A 627 10.57 43.61 52.91
CA VAL A 627 10.30 44.91 53.54
C VAL A 627 11.51 45.38 54.35
N PRO A 628 12.04 46.60 54.15
CA PRO A 628 13.23 47.07 54.89
C PRO A 628 13.01 47.16 56.41
N GLN A 629 11.79 47.48 56.84
CA GLN A 629 11.40 47.53 58.24
C GLN A 629 10.04 46.83 58.41
N PRO A 630 10.03 45.50 58.66
CA PRO A 630 8.79 44.76 58.81
C PRO A 630 8.07 45.20 60.08
N ARG A 631 6.75 45.32 60.01
CA ARG A 631 5.91 45.52 61.21
C ARG A 631 5.74 44.16 61.88
N LEU A 632 6.32 44.02 63.07
CA LEU A 632 6.28 42.82 63.89
C LEU A 632 5.62 43.17 65.22
N GLY A 633 4.57 42.45 65.60
CA GLY A 633 3.95 42.55 66.92
C GLY A 633 4.52 41.50 67.87
N GLU A 634 4.45 41.76 69.16
CA GLU A 634 4.74 40.78 70.20
C GLU A 634 3.44 40.53 70.99
N TRP A 635 3.09 39.25 71.13
CA TRP A 635 1.94 38.81 71.90
C TRP A 635 2.38 37.83 72.96
N GLN A 636 1.64 37.80 74.07
CA GLN A 636 1.93 36.92 75.19
C GLN A 636 0.66 36.35 75.79
N PHE A 637 0.75 35.11 76.27
CA PHE A 637 -0.30 34.44 77.02
C PHE A 637 0.31 33.33 77.89
N ASP A 638 -0.42 32.91 78.93
CA ASP A 638 0.03 31.81 79.80
C ASP A 638 -0.60 30.48 79.33
N LEU A 639 0.20 29.41 79.32
CA LEU A 639 -0.24 28.06 78.95
C LEU A 639 -0.67 27.27 80.19
N GLU A 640 -1.84 26.64 80.13
CA GLU A 640 -2.33 25.76 81.19
C GLU A 640 -1.88 24.29 80.94
N PRO A 641 -1.69 23.46 81.99
CA PRO A 641 -1.39 22.03 81.79
C PRO A 641 -2.47 21.35 80.94
N GLY A 642 -2.05 20.64 79.88
CA GLY A 642 -2.94 20.02 78.90
C GLY A 642 -3.26 20.90 77.68
N ASP A 643 -2.90 22.19 77.68
CA ASP A 643 -2.99 23.06 76.50
C ASP A 643 -2.00 22.60 75.43
N ARG A 644 -2.40 22.78 74.16
CA ARG A 644 -1.60 22.41 72.99
C ARG A 644 -1.53 23.59 72.05
N LEU A 645 -0.32 23.96 71.67
CA LEU A 645 -0.04 25.02 70.73
C LEU A 645 0.45 24.42 69.41
N LEU A 646 -0.28 24.66 68.32
CA LEU A 646 -0.01 24.09 67.00
C LEU A 646 0.43 25.16 66.01
N PHE A 647 1.53 24.88 65.31
CA PHE A 647 2.11 25.68 64.25
C PHE A 647 2.00 24.92 62.94
N LEU A 648 1.57 25.62 61.88
CA LEU A 648 1.21 25.03 60.60
C LEU A 648 1.65 25.97 59.49
N THR A 649 2.26 25.43 58.44
CA THR A 649 2.44 26.16 57.17
C THR A 649 1.16 26.14 56.35
N ASP A 650 1.05 27.06 55.40
CA ASP A 650 -0.11 27.24 54.54
C ASP A 650 -0.33 26.09 53.56
N GLY A 651 0.66 25.26 53.25
CA GLY A 651 0.44 24.03 52.47
C GLY A 651 -0.62 23.09 53.07
N ILE A 652 -0.87 23.16 54.38
CA ILE A 652 -1.99 22.47 55.05
C ILE A 652 -3.35 23.09 54.68
N LEU A 653 -3.42 24.41 54.56
CA LEU A 653 -4.62 25.15 54.16
C LEU A 653 -4.90 25.03 52.66
N GLU A 654 -3.86 24.77 51.85
CA GLU A 654 -3.94 24.55 50.40
C GLU A 654 -4.35 23.13 50.02
N CYS A 655 -4.36 22.18 50.97
CA CYS A 655 -4.84 20.83 50.74
C CYS A 655 -6.28 20.81 50.19
N ARG A 656 -6.53 19.95 49.19
CA ARG A 656 -7.85 19.80 48.53
C ARG A 656 -8.41 18.40 48.69
N ALA A 657 -9.72 18.32 48.88
CA ALA A 657 -10.45 17.06 48.81
C ALA A 657 -10.68 16.62 47.34
N PRO A 658 -11.02 15.35 47.07
CA PRO A 658 -11.23 14.84 45.70
C PRO A 658 -12.32 15.55 44.89
N ASP A 659 -13.23 16.25 45.57
CA ASP A 659 -14.30 17.06 44.97
C ASP A 659 -13.86 18.51 44.64
N GLY A 660 -12.59 18.85 44.89
CA GLY A 660 -12.00 20.16 44.65
C GLY A 660 -12.22 21.17 45.77
N THR A 661 -12.80 20.78 46.91
CA THR A 661 -12.96 21.67 48.07
C THR A 661 -11.66 21.87 48.86
N ASN A 662 -11.36 23.10 49.25
CA ASN A 662 -10.15 23.44 50.00
C ASN A 662 -10.34 23.18 51.51
N MET A 663 -9.27 22.87 52.23
CA MET A 663 -9.28 22.68 53.68
C MET A 663 -9.92 23.89 54.40
N ASP A 664 -9.45 25.10 54.14
CA ASP A 664 -9.86 26.33 54.85
C ASP A 664 -9.74 26.27 56.40
N GLU A 665 -9.73 27.44 57.04
CA GLU A 665 -9.55 27.51 58.50
C GLU A 665 -10.69 26.85 59.28
N SER A 666 -11.91 26.79 58.72
CA SER A 666 -13.08 26.28 59.42
C SER A 666 -13.02 24.76 59.52
N ARG A 667 -12.64 24.06 58.44
CA ARG A 667 -12.49 22.59 58.48
C ARG A 667 -11.23 22.19 59.23
N LEU A 668 -10.15 22.96 59.10
CA LEU A 668 -8.95 22.73 59.90
C LEU A 668 -9.29 22.76 61.40
N LYS A 669 -10.07 23.74 61.87
CA LYS A 669 -10.53 23.80 63.27
C LYS A 669 -11.34 22.57 63.69
N VAL A 670 -12.12 21.96 62.78
CA VAL A 670 -12.87 20.72 63.05
C VAL A 670 -11.90 19.55 63.26
N ILE A 671 -10.91 19.39 62.36
CA ILE A 671 -9.89 18.35 62.50
C ILE A 671 -9.10 18.53 63.80
N LEU A 672 -8.69 19.76 64.10
CA LEU A 672 -7.96 20.09 65.32
C LEU A 672 -8.79 19.85 66.60
N ALA A 673 -10.10 20.06 66.56
CA ALA A 673 -10.98 19.80 67.69
C ALA A 673 -11.08 18.30 68.02
N GLU A 674 -11.11 17.43 67.02
CA GLU A 674 -11.08 15.98 67.24
C GLU A 674 -9.75 15.51 67.85
N LEU A 675 -8.68 16.27 67.59
CA LEU A 675 -7.34 15.99 68.07
C LEU A 675 -7.07 16.56 69.47
N SER A 676 -7.94 17.39 70.06
CA SER A 676 -7.72 18.00 71.38
C SER A 676 -7.70 17.00 72.54
N GLU A 677 -8.19 15.77 72.31
CA GLU A 677 -8.26 14.69 73.31
C GLU A 677 -7.17 13.61 73.13
N HIS A 678 -6.37 13.67 72.06
CA HIS A 678 -5.35 12.64 71.77
C HIS A 678 -4.11 12.77 72.67
N PRO A 679 -3.37 11.71 73.03
CA PRO A 679 -2.08 11.84 73.70
C PRO A 679 -1.07 12.63 72.84
N ALA A 680 -0.16 13.36 73.47
CA ALA A 680 0.85 14.18 72.77
C ALA A 680 1.71 13.38 71.78
N ALA A 681 2.02 12.11 72.10
CA ALA A 681 2.78 11.21 71.23
C ALA A 681 2.06 10.84 69.92
N ASP A 682 0.72 10.90 69.90
CA ASP A 682 -0.10 10.48 68.77
C ASP A 682 -0.61 11.66 67.93
N LEU A 683 -0.29 12.90 68.32
CA LEU A 683 -0.90 14.11 67.77
C LEU A 683 -0.49 14.36 66.32
N THR A 684 0.79 14.20 65.99
CA THR A 684 1.29 14.31 64.60
C THR A 684 0.73 13.21 63.72
N SER A 685 0.82 11.95 64.16
CA SER A 685 0.33 10.79 63.40
C SER A 685 -1.19 10.86 63.18
N GLY A 686 -1.94 11.28 64.20
CA GLY A 686 -3.38 11.50 64.12
C GLY A 686 -3.75 12.65 63.17
N PHE A 687 -3.03 13.77 63.23
CA PHE A 687 -3.23 14.90 62.33
C PHE A 687 -2.96 14.51 60.87
N MET A 688 -1.83 13.86 60.59
CA MET A 688 -1.47 13.42 59.24
C MET A 688 -2.46 12.42 58.67
N LYS A 689 -2.96 11.49 59.50
CA LYS A 689 -4.01 10.54 59.08
C LYS A 689 -5.30 11.27 58.68
N LYS A 690 -5.74 12.24 59.48
CA LYS A 690 -6.95 13.03 59.18
C LYS A 690 -6.79 13.89 57.94
N LEU A 691 -5.59 14.44 57.72
CA LEU A 691 -5.26 15.19 56.51
C LEU A 691 -5.30 14.28 55.27
N ALA A 692 -4.76 13.06 55.35
CA ALA A 692 -4.85 12.07 54.29
C ALA A 692 -6.29 11.60 54.02
N GLU A 693 -7.11 11.41 55.08
CA GLU A 693 -8.54 11.10 54.95
C GLU A 693 -9.31 12.22 54.21
N PHE A 694 -8.97 13.49 54.47
CA PHE A 694 -9.55 14.64 53.77
C PHE A 694 -9.17 14.69 52.28
N MET A 695 -7.89 14.48 51.95
CA MET A 695 -7.40 14.54 50.56
C MET A 695 -7.74 13.32 49.72
N GLY A 696 -8.03 12.16 50.34
CA GLY A 696 -8.31 10.92 49.64
C GLY A 696 -7.11 10.43 48.81
N ALA A 697 -7.26 10.37 47.48
CA ALA A 697 -6.19 9.99 46.55
C ALA A 697 -5.36 11.19 46.02
N GLY A 698 -5.62 12.40 46.54
CA GLY A 698 -4.87 13.61 46.18
C GLY A 698 -3.45 13.63 46.74
N SER A 699 -2.58 14.41 46.10
CA SER A 699 -1.23 14.73 46.59
C SER A 699 -1.20 16.14 47.18
N PHE A 700 -0.22 16.43 48.03
CA PHE A 700 0.08 17.80 48.46
C PHE A 700 0.39 18.67 47.24
N GLU A 701 -0.03 19.93 47.26
CA GLU A 701 0.23 20.94 46.22
C GLU A 701 1.37 21.89 46.63
N ASP A 702 1.77 21.87 47.90
CA ASP A 702 2.87 22.63 48.49
C ASP A 702 3.57 21.82 49.60
N ASP A 703 4.66 22.35 50.15
CA ASP A 703 5.30 21.77 51.33
C ASP A 703 4.40 21.84 52.57
N VAL A 704 4.54 20.86 53.46
CA VAL A 704 3.72 20.74 54.66
C VAL A 704 4.59 20.60 55.89
N SER A 705 4.48 21.56 56.81
CA SER A 705 5.14 21.55 58.11
C SER A 705 4.13 21.68 59.24
N PHE A 706 4.36 20.89 60.27
CA PHE A 706 3.52 20.82 61.46
C PHE A 706 4.40 20.76 62.70
N VAL A 707 4.12 21.60 63.69
CA VAL A 707 4.73 21.51 65.03
C VAL A 707 3.65 21.61 66.09
N ALA A 708 3.71 20.75 67.10
CA ALA A 708 2.85 20.82 68.27
C ALA A 708 3.68 20.89 69.56
N LEU A 709 3.39 21.89 70.39
CA LEU A 709 3.89 22.02 71.75
C LEU A 709 2.77 21.67 72.72
N TYR A 710 3.02 20.71 73.60
CA TYR A 710 2.09 20.22 74.61
C TYR A 710 2.62 20.56 76.01
N ALA A 711 1.87 21.31 76.83
CA ALA A 711 2.28 21.54 78.22
C ALA A 711 1.89 20.37 79.12
N THR A 712 2.85 19.85 79.90
CA THR A 712 2.66 18.74 80.84
C THR A 712 2.41 19.20 82.27
#